data_AF-A0A3D2NG64-F1
#
_entry.id   AF-A0A3D2NG64-F1
#
_cell.length_a   1.000
_cell.length_b   1.000
_cell.length_c   1.000
_cell.angle_alpha   90.00
_cell.angle_beta   90.00
_cell.angle_gamma   90.00
#
_symmetry.space_group_name_H-M   'P 1'
#
loop_
_entity.id
_entity.type
_entity.pdbx_description
1 polymer ?
#
loop_
_entity_poly.entity_id
_entity_poly.type
_entity_poly.pdbx_seq_one_letter_code
_entity_poly.pdbx_strand_id
1 'polypeptide(L)'
;MTVTLRDRIPAGSTPDAVYEAFLEWSTGRGIELYPAQDEAIIELVSGSHVILATPTGTGKSLVAVAAHAASLARGGRTYYTAPIKALVSEKFFALVDIFGPDAVGMVTGDSSVNPDAPIICCTAEILANTALRLGPDAVVDQVVMDEFHYYGDPDRGWAWQVPLLMLPKVQFLLMSATLGDVSAISADLERRTGRPVSLVAGAERPVPLDFSYARRPVHEVLEGLLENGDAPVYIVHFSQAAALERAQALSSVKVTTREQRDEIAAAIGGFRFTTGFGKTLSRLVRAGIGVHHAGMLPRYRRLVETLAQRGLLRVICGTDTLGVGINVPIRTVLITALSKYDGTKMRQVSAREFHQIAGRAGRAGFDTHGSVVVMAPEWEIENAVALAKAGDDAAKRKKIVRKKAPTGVVNWGEGSFERLVAAEPEPLSPQLQLTAAMLINVIGRGGDVFANVRSLVFDNHEPRARQYELARRAIALFRTLVVAEIVVADADGIHLTVDLQPNFALNQPLSPFALAAIDLLSPDDAETGTSHYALDVVSVIESTLDDPRAILAQQQYKARGEAVAAMKRDGVEYDERMALLEEVTWPKPLDELLAQAYETFASSQPWVRDFELSPKSVVRDMFERAMTFGEFVSFYELGRSEGLVLRYLSDAYRAIRQTVPAEARTDDLLDLIEWLREPGR
;
A
#
# COMPACT_ATOMS: atom_id res chain seq x y z
N MET A 1 -6.57 -31.70 19.94
CA MET A 1 -7.00 -30.47 19.23
C MET A 1 -7.17 -29.40 20.29
N THR A 2 -6.50 -28.26 20.14
CA THR A 2 -6.72 -27.10 21.00
C THR A 2 -8.13 -26.59 20.76
N VAL A 3 -8.94 -26.43 21.82
CA VAL A 3 -10.30 -25.87 21.73
C VAL A 3 -10.21 -24.46 21.16
N THR A 4 -10.82 -24.23 20.00
CA THR A 4 -10.83 -22.94 19.31
C THR A 4 -11.81 -21.97 19.96
N LEU A 5 -11.74 -20.67 19.65
CA LEU A 5 -12.76 -19.72 20.11
C LEU A 5 -14.15 -20.07 19.56
N ARG A 6 -14.19 -20.60 18.33
CA ARG A 6 -15.41 -21.09 17.67
C ARG A 6 -16.08 -22.22 18.47
N ASP A 7 -15.30 -23.16 19.01
CA ASP A 7 -15.84 -24.27 19.81
C ASP A 7 -16.48 -23.81 21.12
N ARG A 8 -16.09 -22.63 21.63
CA ARG A 8 -16.65 -22.04 22.86
C ARG A 8 -17.93 -21.23 22.63
N ILE A 9 -18.23 -20.88 21.38
CA ILE A 9 -19.38 -20.03 21.03
C ILE A 9 -20.25 -20.79 20.02
N PRO A 10 -21.17 -21.65 20.49
CA PRO A 10 -22.06 -22.41 19.61
C PRO A 10 -22.94 -21.50 18.74
N ALA A 11 -23.32 -21.99 17.56
CA ALA A 11 -24.29 -21.32 16.72
C ALA A 11 -25.64 -21.19 17.46
N GLY A 12 -26.28 -20.02 17.34
CA GLY A 12 -27.52 -19.68 18.03
C GLY A 12 -27.34 -19.11 19.45
N SER A 13 -26.11 -18.84 19.88
CA SER A 13 -25.84 -18.21 21.18
C SER A 13 -26.46 -16.81 21.28
N THR A 14 -27.02 -16.47 22.44
CA THR A 14 -27.51 -15.12 22.75
C THR A 14 -26.36 -14.12 22.83
N PRO A 15 -26.60 -12.81 22.60
CA PRO A 15 -25.59 -11.77 22.76
C PRO A 15 -24.76 -11.90 24.05
N ASP A 16 -25.41 -12.01 25.21
CA ASP A 16 -24.72 -12.12 26.50
C ASP A 16 -23.79 -13.34 26.57
N ALA A 17 -24.26 -14.50 26.14
CA ALA A 17 -23.46 -15.73 26.08
C ALA A 17 -22.24 -15.62 25.15
N VAL A 18 -22.36 -14.91 24.01
CA VAL A 18 -21.22 -14.66 23.11
C VAL A 18 -20.18 -13.78 23.81
N TYR A 19 -20.62 -12.71 24.47
CA TYR A 19 -19.76 -11.80 25.20
C TYR A 19 -19.05 -12.49 26.38
N GLU A 20 -19.79 -13.24 27.20
CA GLU A 20 -19.25 -13.99 28.34
C GLU A 20 -18.20 -15.02 27.87
N ALA A 21 -18.51 -15.82 26.84
CA ALA A 21 -17.58 -16.80 26.31
C ALA A 21 -16.31 -16.16 25.71
N PHE A 22 -16.44 -14.97 25.09
CA PHE A 22 -15.30 -14.21 24.59
C PHE A 22 -14.43 -13.70 25.75
N LEU A 23 -15.04 -13.16 26.80
CA LEU A 23 -14.36 -12.67 27.99
C LEU A 23 -13.62 -13.80 28.72
N GLU A 24 -14.24 -14.97 28.88
CA GLU A 24 -13.60 -16.17 29.44
C GLU A 24 -12.42 -16.64 28.58
N TRP A 25 -12.54 -16.54 27.25
CA TRP A 25 -11.46 -16.87 26.34
C TRP A 25 -10.28 -15.89 26.42
N SER A 26 -10.56 -14.58 26.52
CA SER A 26 -9.52 -13.56 26.62
C SER A 26 -8.80 -13.63 27.96
N THR A 27 -9.56 -13.68 29.06
CA THR A 27 -9.02 -13.79 30.44
C THR A 27 -8.27 -15.10 30.66
N GLY A 28 -8.76 -16.21 30.09
CA GLY A 28 -8.04 -17.50 30.10
C GLY A 28 -6.70 -17.47 29.37
N ARG A 29 -6.44 -16.46 28.54
CA ARG A 29 -5.14 -16.19 27.89
C ARG A 29 -4.32 -15.10 28.60
N GLY A 30 -4.78 -14.65 29.77
CA GLY A 30 -4.16 -13.56 30.53
C GLY A 30 -4.35 -12.18 29.90
N ILE A 31 -5.39 -12.01 29.08
CA ILE A 31 -5.70 -10.75 28.39
C ILE A 31 -6.98 -10.16 29.00
N GLU A 32 -6.82 -9.11 29.79
CA GLU A 32 -7.93 -8.28 30.25
C GLU A 32 -8.29 -7.24 29.18
N LEU A 33 -9.59 -6.97 29.03
CA LEU A 33 -10.09 -5.99 28.07
C LEU A 33 -9.88 -4.57 28.59
N TYR A 34 -9.43 -3.67 27.71
CA TYR A 34 -9.49 -2.25 28.01
C TYR A 34 -10.95 -1.75 27.97
N PRO A 35 -11.32 -0.69 28.70
CA PRO A 35 -12.69 -0.17 28.71
C PRO A 35 -13.27 0.10 27.31
N ALA A 36 -12.47 0.67 26.40
CA ALA A 36 -12.89 0.90 25.02
C ALA A 36 -13.06 -0.40 24.21
N GLN A 37 -12.31 -1.46 24.52
CA GLN A 37 -12.53 -2.76 23.88
C GLN A 37 -13.82 -3.37 24.37
N ASP A 38 -14.05 -3.30 25.68
CA ASP A 38 -15.24 -3.83 26.34
C ASP A 38 -16.52 -3.20 25.77
N GLU A 39 -16.59 -1.87 25.77
CA GLU A 39 -17.68 -1.08 25.17
C GLU A 39 -17.92 -1.47 23.70
N ALA A 40 -16.85 -1.52 22.89
CA ALA A 40 -16.96 -1.86 21.48
C ALA A 40 -17.51 -3.28 21.26
N ILE A 41 -17.10 -4.24 22.08
CA ILE A 41 -17.54 -5.63 21.94
C ILE A 41 -19.01 -5.77 22.34
N ILE A 42 -19.44 -5.12 23.43
CA ILE A 42 -20.85 -5.12 23.86
C ILE A 42 -21.76 -4.59 22.74
N GLU A 43 -21.38 -3.47 22.12
CA GLU A 43 -22.13 -2.87 21.02
C GLU A 43 -22.20 -3.77 19.78
N LEU A 44 -21.07 -4.39 19.39
CA LEU A 44 -21.00 -5.30 18.24
C LEU A 44 -21.86 -6.55 18.45
N VAL A 45 -21.80 -7.13 19.64
CA VAL A 45 -22.55 -8.34 20.00
C VAL A 45 -24.05 -8.04 20.06
N SER A 46 -24.43 -6.82 20.49
CA SER A 46 -25.81 -6.31 20.47
C SER A 46 -26.34 -5.97 19.07
N GLY A 47 -25.46 -5.88 18.06
CA GLY A 47 -25.83 -5.68 16.66
C GLY A 47 -25.65 -4.25 16.12
N SER A 48 -25.15 -3.32 16.94
CA SER A 48 -24.79 -1.97 16.53
C SER A 48 -23.61 -1.98 15.55
N HIS A 49 -23.53 -0.98 14.68
CA HIS A 49 -22.24 -0.65 14.05
C HIS A 49 -21.30 -0.08 15.09
N VAL A 50 -20.00 -0.25 14.89
CA VAL A 50 -18.99 0.39 15.73
C VAL A 50 -17.96 1.12 14.88
N ILE A 51 -17.73 2.39 15.20
CA ILE A 51 -16.58 3.14 14.73
C ILE A 51 -15.57 3.19 15.88
N LEU A 52 -14.48 2.44 15.74
CA LEU A 52 -13.44 2.30 16.75
C LEU A 52 -12.26 3.22 16.42
N ALA A 53 -12.28 4.41 17.03
CA ALA A 53 -11.27 5.45 16.90
C ALA A 53 -10.31 5.44 18.11
N THR A 54 -9.49 4.39 18.23
CA THR A 54 -8.57 4.22 19.37
C THR A 54 -7.10 4.16 18.93
N PRO A 55 -6.15 4.73 19.69
CA PRO A 55 -4.73 4.78 19.33
C PRO A 55 -4.12 3.43 18.90
N THR A 56 -3.01 3.45 18.17
CA THR A 56 -2.22 2.22 17.94
C THR A 56 -1.76 1.62 19.27
N GLY A 57 -1.83 0.29 19.39
CA GLY A 57 -1.46 -0.42 20.64
C GLY A 57 -2.59 -0.66 21.63
N THR A 58 -3.80 -0.13 21.41
CA THR A 58 -5.01 -0.38 22.24
C THR A 58 -5.73 -1.69 21.92
N GLY A 59 -5.12 -2.59 21.14
CA GLY A 59 -5.67 -3.92 20.84
C GLY A 59 -6.92 -3.95 19.95
N LYS A 60 -7.05 -3.04 18.97
CA LYS A 60 -8.11 -3.06 17.93
C LYS A 60 -8.37 -4.46 17.33
N SER A 61 -7.31 -5.24 17.11
CA SER A 61 -7.43 -6.61 16.59
C SER A 61 -8.24 -7.54 17.50
N LEU A 62 -8.28 -7.33 18.82
CA LEU A 62 -9.08 -8.13 19.74
C LEU A 62 -10.58 -7.88 19.53
N VAL A 63 -10.97 -6.63 19.30
CA VAL A 63 -12.36 -6.25 18.95
C VAL A 63 -12.78 -6.89 17.63
N ALA A 64 -11.89 -6.93 16.63
CA ALA A 64 -12.14 -7.63 15.37
C ALA A 64 -12.41 -9.13 15.56
N VAL A 65 -11.63 -9.80 16.43
CA VAL A 65 -11.84 -11.23 16.75
C VAL A 65 -13.22 -11.44 17.39
N ALA A 66 -13.60 -10.58 18.34
CA ALA A 66 -14.92 -10.64 18.97
C ALA A 66 -16.05 -10.42 17.94
N ALA A 67 -15.90 -9.45 17.02
CA ALA A 67 -16.83 -9.22 15.93
C ALA A 67 -17.04 -10.49 15.09
N HIS A 68 -15.95 -11.12 14.65
CA HIS A 68 -16.03 -12.36 13.86
C HIS A 68 -16.72 -13.48 14.63
N ALA A 69 -16.37 -13.66 15.90
CA ALA A 69 -17.00 -14.66 16.76
C ALA A 69 -18.52 -14.42 16.89
N ALA A 70 -18.95 -13.17 17.08
CA ALA A 70 -20.36 -12.82 17.14
C ALA A 70 -21.09 -13.05 15.81
N SER A 71 -20.44 -12.79 14.67
CA SER A 71 -20.99 -13.11 13.35
C SER A 71 -21.16 -14.61 13.15
N LEU A 72 -20.14 -15.40 13.48
CA LEU A 72 -20.18 -16.86 13.38
C LEU A 72 -21.23 -17.48 14.30
N ALA A 73 -21.40 -16.95 15.51
CA ALA A 73 -22.44 -17.38 16.45
C ALA A 73 -23.85 -17.24 15.86
N ARG A 74 -24.05 -16.26 14.99
CA ARG A 74 -25.31 -16.02 14.26
C ARG A 74 -25.41 -16.81 12.95
N GLY A 75 -24.42 -17.65 12.63
CA GLY A 75 -24.33 -18.38 11.37
C GLY A 75 -23.98 -17.51 10.15
N GLY A 76 -23.53 -16.27 10.39
CA GLY A 76 -23.25 -15.30 9.34
C GLY A 76 -21.82 -15.36 8.81
N ARG A 77 -21.61 -14.80 7.63
CA ARG A 77 -20.33 -14.67 6.93
C ARG A 77 -19.70 -13.31 7.17
N THR A 78 -18.45 -13.28 7.61
CA THR A 78 -17.75 -12.06 8.04
C THR A 78 -16.47 -11.83 7.26
N TYR A 79 -16.18 -10.58 6.95
CA TYR A 79 -15.04 -10.17 6.14
C TYR A 79 -14.10 -9.28 6.95
N TYR A 80 -12.79 -9.57 6.88
CA TYR A 80 -11.74 -8.68 7.36
C TYR A 80 -11.06 -8.04 6.14
N THR A 81 -11.16 -6.70 6.03
CA THR A 81 -10.49 -5.96 4.95
C THR A 81 -9.30 -5.18 5.47
N ALA A 82 -8.18 -5.25 4.75
CA ALA A 82 -6.98 -4.47 5.02
C ALA A 82 -6.45 -3.78 3.75
N PRO A 83 -5.69 -2.67 3.87
CA PRO A 83 -5.22 -1.90 2.72
C PRO A 83 -4.11 -2.60 1.93
N ILE A 84 -3.38 -3.56 2.48
CA ILE A 84 -2.25 -4.20 1.78
C ILE A 84 -2.28 -5.71 1.92
N LYS A 85 -1.86 -6.42 0.87
CA LYS A 85 -1.82 -7.90 0.85
C LYS A 85 -1.00 -8.49 2.00
N ALA A 86 0.05 -7.79 2.43
CA ALA A 86 0.88 -8.22 3.56
C ALA A 86 0.08 -8.28 4.86
N LEU A 87 -0.72 -7.23 5.15
CA LEU A 87 -1.63 -7.20 6.29
C LEU A 87 -2.73 -8.27 6.18
N VAL A 88 -3.30 -8.45 4.98
CA VAL A 88 -4.28 -9.52 4.74
C VAL A 88 -3.69 -10.88 5.09
N SER A 89 -2.45 -11.15 4.66
CA SER A 89 -1.76 -12.42 4.95
C SER A 89 -1.47 -12.58 6.44
N GLU A 90 -0.99 -11.53 7.11
CA GLU A 90 -0.76 -11.55 8.56
C GLU A 90 -2.04 -11.89 9.33
N LYS A 91 -3.14 -11.21 9.00
CA LYS A 91 -4.43 -11.41 9.67
C LYS A 91 -5.06 -12.77 9.33
N PHE A 92 -4.87 -13.26 8.11
CA PHE A 92 -5.26 -14.62 7.74
C PHE A 92 -4.61 -15.65 8.68
N PHE A 93 -3.29 -15.64 8.85
CA PHE A 93 -2.62 -16.60 9.73
C PHE A 93 -3.05 -16.42 11.21
N ALA A 94 -3.15 -15.18 11.69
CA ALA A 94 -3.60 -14.91 13.06
C ALA A 94 -5.03 -15.42 13.33
N LEU A 95 -5.93 -15.28 12.36
CA LEU A 95 -7.30 -15.77 12.49
C LEU A 95 -7.39 -17.29 12.34
N VAL A 96 -6.56 -17.92 11.48
CA VAL A 96 -6.43 -19.38 11.39
C VAL A 96 -6.01 -19.97 12.74
N ASP A 97 -5.08 -19.33 13.45
CA ASP A 97 -4.64 -19.78 14.78
C ASP A 97 -5.76 -19.70 15.84
N ILE A 98 -6.75 -18.83 15.66
CA ILE A 98 -7.85 -18.60 16.62
C ILE A 98 -9.10 -19.43 16.29
N PHE A 99 -9.49 -19.46 15.01
CA PHE A 99 -10.75 -20.03 14.52
C PHE A 99 -10.60 -21.37 13.79
N GLY A 100 -9.37 -21.75 13.41
CA GLY A 100 -9.08 -22.95 12.65
C GLY A 100 -8.99 -22.70 11.13
N PRO A 101 -8.22 -23.53 10.40
CA PRO A 101 -7.97 -23.36 8.96
C PRO A 101 -9.19 -23.62 8.07
N ASP A 102 -10.18 -24.37 8.55
CA ASP A 102 -11.44 -24.62 7.84
C ASP A 102 -12.39 -23.41 7.89
N ALA A 103 -12.28 -22.58 8.93
CA ALA A 103 -13.15 -21.43 9.16
C ALA A 103 -12.68 -20.14 8.47
N VAL A 104 -11.44 -20.09 8.01
CA VAL A 104 -10.81 -18.85 7.51
C VAL A 104 -10.30 -19.02 6.09
N GLY A 105 -10.62 -18.05 5.25
CA GLY A 105 -10.17 -17.94 3.87
C GLY A 105 -9.40 -16.64 3.63
N MET A 106 -8.64 -16.62 2.53
CA MET A 106 -7.93 -15.44 2.05
C MET A 106 -8.23 -15.24 0.57
N VAL A 107 -8.61 -14.03 0.18
CA VAL A 107 -8.83 -13.65 -1.22
C VAL A 107 -8.04 -12.39 -1.54
N THR A 108 -7.09 -12.50 -2.46
CA THR A 108 -6.36 -11.37 -3.05
C THR A 108 -6.58 -11.37 -4.56
N GLY A 109 -6.24 -10.27 -5.24
CA GLY A 109 -6.43 -10.16 -6.69
C GLY A 109 -5.65 -11.17 -7.55
N ASP A 110 -4.79 -11.99 -6.95
CA ASP A 110 -3.91 -12.95 -7.62
C ASP A 110 -3.88 -14.35 -6.99
N SER A 111 -4.52 -14.55 -5.84
CA SER A 111 -4.57 -15.84 -5.16
C SER A 111 -5.79 -15.94 -4.26
N SER A 112 -6.34 -17.15 -4.16
CA SER A 112 -7.41 -17.45 -3.21
C SER A 112 -7.08 -18.74 -2.46
N VAL A 113 -7.43 -18.75 -1.17
CA VAL A 113 -7.32 -19.90 -0.27
C VAL A 113 -8.63 -19.99 0.48
N ASN A 114 -9.30 -21.14 0.43
CA ASN A 114 -10.59 -21.38 1.09
C ASN A 114 -11.61 -20.22 0.86
N PRO A 115 -11.93 -19.87 -0.40
CA PRO A 115 -12.70 -18.67 -0.74
C PRO A 115 -14.16 -18.72 -0.27
N ASP A 116 -14.64 -19.88 0.17
CA ASP A 116 -16.01 -20.12 0.67
C ASP A 116 -16.08 -20.16 2.21
N ALA A 117 -14.97 -19.89 2.89
CA ALA A 117 -14.90 -19.86 4.34
C ALA A 117 -15.88 -18.83 4.95
N PRO A 118 -16.37 -19.07 6.17
CA PRO A 118 -17.25 -18.14 6.86
C PRO A 118 -16.52 -16.87 7.35
N ILE A 119 -15.19 -16.91 7.52
CA ILE A 119 -14.35 -15.72 7.72
C ILE A 119 -13.48 -15.51 6.48
N ILE A 120 -13.55 -14.35 5.83
CA ILE A 120 -12.74 -14.02 4.64
C ILE A 120 -11.81 -12.84 4.93
N CYS A 121 -10.50 -13.05 4.81
CA CYS A 121 -9.50 -12.00 4.78
C CYS A 121 -9.26 -11.55 3.34
N CYS A 122 -9.47 -10.27 3.02
CA CYS A 122 -9.22 -9.77 1.66
C CYS A 122 -8.72 -8.32 1.65
N THR A 123 -8.25 -7.86 0.48
CA THR A 123 -8.03 -6.41 0.31
C THR A 123 -9.36 -5.68 0.21
N ALA A 124 -9.39 -4.38 0.52
CA ALA A 124 -10.60 -3.57 0.43
C ALA A 124 -11.26 -3.62 -0.96
N GLU A 125 -10.45 -3.63 -2.03
CA GLU A 125 -10.92 -3.69 -3.42
C GLU A 125 -11.68 -4.99 -3.74
N ILE A 126 -11.29 -6.12 -3.13
CA ILE A 126 -11.99 -7.40 -3.36
C ILE A 126 -13.41 -7.33 -2.81
N LEU A 127 -13.58 -6.80 -1.59
CA LEU A 127 -14.91 -6.59 -1.03
C LEU A 127 -15.71 -5.53 -1.82
N ALA A 128 -15.08 -4.43 -2.21
CA ALA A 128 -15.73 -3.38 -2.98
C ALA A 128 -16.27 -3.88 -4.33
N ASN A 129 -15.48 -4.70 -5.05
CA ASN A 129 -15.94 -5.33 -6.29
C ASN A 129 -17.07 -6.34 -6.04
N THR A 130 -16.99 -7.11 -4.96
CA THR A 130 -18.08 -8.02 -4.54
C THR A 130 -19.36 -7.23 -4.26
N ALA A 131 -19.26 -6.08 -3.58
CA ALA A 131 -20.38 -5.22 -3.26
C ALA A 131 -21.01 -4.56 -4.51
N LEU A 132 -20.21 -4.19 -5.51
CA LEU A 132 -20.73 -3.69 -6.79
C LEU A 132 -21.50 -4.80 -7.53
N ARG A 133 -20.92 -6.00 -7.61
CA ARG A 133 -21.45 -7.12 -8.39
C ARG A 133 -22.69 -7.74 -7.77
N LEU A 134 -22.74 -7.88 -6.44
CA LEU A 134 -23.81 -8.60 -5.76
C LEU A 134 -24.73 -7.67 -4.97
N GLY A 135 -24.26 -6.48 -4.56
CA GLY A 135 -25.08 -5.53 -3.83
C GLY A 135 -25.74 -6.12 -2.58
N PRO A 136 -27.05 -5.87 -2.37
CA PRO A 136 -27.80 -6.44 -1.26
C PRO A 136 -27.91 -7.97 -1.22
N ASP A 137 -27.51 -8.67 -2.29
CA ASP A 137 -27.50 -10.13 -2.39
C ASP A 137 -26.12 -10.74 -2.11
N ALA A 138 -25.12 -9.90 -1.80
CA ALA A 138 -23.82 -10.37 -1.36
C ALA A 138 -23.96 -11.19 -0.07
N VAL A 139 -23.32 -12.37 -0.02
CA VAL A 139 -23.26 -13.23 1.18
C VAL A 139 -22.24 -12.64 2.16
N VAL A 140 -22.60 -11.50 2.75
CA VAL A 140 -21.78 -10.75 3.70
C VAL A 140 -22.72 -10.26 4.79
N ASP A 141 -22.48 -10.67 6.03
CA ASP A 141 -23.29 -10.27 7.19
C ASP A 141 -22.57 -9.23 8.05
N GLN A 142 -21.23 -9.29 8.08
CA GLN A 142 -20.40 -8.38 8.85
C GLN A 142 -19.10 -8.04 8.11
N VAL A 143 -18.65 -6.80 8.22
CA VAL A 143 -17.37 -6.33 7.68
C VAL A 143 -16.58 -5.62 8.77
N VAL A 144 -15.36 -6.10 9.00
CA VAL A 144 -14.32 -5.44 9.77
C VAL A 144 -13.41 -4.69 8.80
N MET A 145 -13.50 -3.37 8.80
CA MET A 145 -12.65 -2.49 8.00
C MET A 145 -11.48 -1.96 8.82
N ASP A 146 -10.32 -2.56 8.64
CA ASP A 146 -9.08 -2.07 9.24
C ASP A 146 -8.50 -0.88 8.46
N GLU A 147 -7.75 -0.04 9.15
CA GLU A 147 -7.15 1.18 8.63
C GLU A 147 -8.14 2.07 7.84
N PHE A 148 -9.34 2.27 8.41
CA PHE A 148 -10.44 3.00 7.77
C PHE A 148 -10.09 4.44 7.33
N HIS A 149 -9.00 5.01 7.83
CA HIS A 149 -8.52 6.31 7.34
C HIS A 149 -8.10 6.32 5.86
N TYR A 150 -7.86 5.15 5.25
CA TYR A 150 -7.67 4.99 3.79
C TYR A 150 -8.91 5.38 2.98
N TYR A 151 -10.05 5.57 3.63
CA TYR A 151 -11.23 6.24 3.05
C TYR A 151 -10.88 7.54 2.31
N GLY A 152 -9.90 8.30 2.82
CA GLY A 152 -9.44 9.55 2.19
C GLY A 152 -8.22 9.43 1.30
N ASP A 153 -7.82 8.20 0.93
CA ASP A 153 -6.77 7.96 -0.04
C ASP A 153 -7.23 8.36 -1.46
N PRO A 154 -6.51 9.23 -2.19
CA PRO A 154 -6.96 9.74 -3.50
C PRO A 154 -7.19 8.66 -4.56
N ASP A 155 -6.39 7.59 -4.53
CA ASP A 155 -6.41 6.56 -5.57
C ASP A 155 -7.32 5.39 -5.16
N ARG A 156 -7.35 5.07 -3.86
CA ARG A 156 -7.95 3.83 -3.34
C ARG A 156 -9.15 4.04 -2.43
N GLY A 157 -9.44 5.28 -2.03
CA GLY A 157 -10.49 5.60 -1.06
C GLY A 157 -11.90 5.17 -1.49
N TRP A 158 -12.13 4.97 -2.79
CA TRP A 158 -13.36 4.38 -3.32
C TRP A 158 -13.66 3.00 -2.73
N ALA A 159 -12.63 2.19 -2.46
CA ALA A 159 -12.80 0.80 -2.01
C ALA A 159 -13.34 0.69 -0.58
N TRP A 160 -13.14 1.72 0.26
CA TRP A 160 -13.74 1.81 1.59
C TRP A 160 -15.14 2.42 1.56
N GLN A 161 -15.47 3.19 0.53
CA GLN A 161 -16.78 3.81 0.36
C GLN A 161 -17.82 2.85 -0.20
N VAL A 162 -17.47 2.14 -1.27
CA VAL A 162 -18.41 1.31 -2.03
C VAL A 162 -19.14 0.28 -1.15
N PRO A 163 -18.50 -0.48 -0.23
CA PRO A 163 -19.22 -1.40 0.62
C PRO A 163 -20.24 -0.71 1.54
N LEU A 164 -19.92 0.48 2.07
CA LEU A 164 -20.85 1.25 2.92
C LEU A 164 -22.11 1.67 2.14
N LEU A 165 -21.95 1.98 0.85
CA LEU A 165 -23.04 2.41 -0.02
C LEU A 165 -23.89 1.25 -0.54
N MET A 166 -23.27 0.11 -0.83
CA MET A 166 -23.87 -0.98 -1.60
C MET A 166 -24.32 -2.18 -0.76
N LEU A 167 -23.94 -2.26 0.52
CA LEU A 167 -24.26 -3.37 1.42
C LEU A 167 -25.13 -2.91 2.61
N PRO A 168 -26.40 -2.52 2.39
CA PRO A 168 -27.25 -1.94 3.45
C PRO A 168 -27.63 -2.94 4.56
N LYS A 169 -27.45 -4.25 4.33
CA LYS A 169 -27.77 -5.31 5.30
C LYS A 169 -26.59 -5.69 6.22
N VAL A 170 -25.39 -5.19 5.95
CA VAL A 170 -24.14 -5.58 6.62
C VAL A 170 -23.93 -4.83 7.93
N GLN A 171 -23.39 -5.49 8.96
CA GLN A 171 -22.89 -4.84 10.17
C GLN A 171 -21.44 -4.42 9.95
N PHE A 172 -21.07 -3.19 10.33
CA PHE A 172 -19.74 -2.64 10.10
C PHE A 172 -19.01 -2.36 11.40
N LEU A 173 -17.76 -2.80 11.46
CA LEU A 173 -16.75 -2.38 12.43
C LEU A 173 -15.69 -1.57 11.66
N LEU A 174 -15.68 -0.25 11.84
CA LEU A 174 -14.72 0.66 11.19
C LEU A 174 -13.60 0.98 12.16
N MET A 175 -12.38 0.53 11.90
CA MET A 175 -11.26 0.68 12.82
C MET A 175 -10.18 1.60 12.25
N SER A 176 -9.72 2.56 13.04
CA SER A 176 -8.53 3.35 12.70
C SER A 176 -7.97 4.05 13.94
N ALA A 177 -6.66 4.30 13.93
CA ALA A 177 -6.00 5.01 15.03
C ALA A 177 -6.19 6.52 14.99
N THR A 178 -6.52 7.07 13.83
CA THR A 178 -6.45 8.50 13.57
C THR A 178 -7.66 8.97 12.76
N LEU A 179 -8.83 8.85 13.40
CA LEU A 179 -10.08 9.39 12.87
C LEU A 179 -10.33 10.76 13.48
N GLY A 180 -10.56 11.76 12.63
CA GLY A 180 -11.15 13.03 13.05
C GLY A 180 -12.67 12.89 13.22
N ASP A 181 -13.41 13.97 12.96
CA ASP A 181 -14.88 13.93 13.00
C ASP A 181 -15.45 12.92 11.98
N VAL A 182 -16.27 11.99 12.48
CA VAL A 182 -16.95 10.92 11.73
C VAL A 182 -18.47 11.04 11.79
N SER A 183 -19.02 12.15 12.32
CA SER A 183 -20.46 12.33 12.55
C SER A 183 -21.27 12.15 11.26
N ALA A 184 -20.77 12.65 10.14
CA ALA A 184 -21.41 12.49 8.83
C ALA A 184 -21.47 11.01 8.39
N ILE A 185 -20.39 10.25 8.59
CA ILE A 185 -20.32 8.83 8.25
C ILE A 185 -21.26 8.03 9.15
N SER A 186 -21.29 8.35 10.45
CA SER A 186 -22.17 7.70 11.43
C SER A 186 -23.64 7.89 11.09
N ALA A 187 -24.08 9.14 10.90
CA ALA A 187 -25.46 9.45 10.56
C ALA A 187 -25.90 8.84 9.24
N ASP A 188 -24.99 8.76 8.27
CA ASP A 188 -25.24 8.14 6.99
C ASP A 188 -25.43 6.62 7.08
N LEU A 189 -24.55 5.95 7.84
CA LEU A 189 -24.60 4.52 8.06
C LEU A 189 -25.91 4.13 8.77
N GLU A 190 -26.27 4.83 9.84
CA GLU A 190 -27.54 4.61 10.56
C GLU A 190 -28.75 4.81 9.66
N ARG A 191 -28.77 5.89 8.86
CA ARG A 191 -29.88 6.18 7.93
C ARG A 191 -30.10 5.06 6.91
N ARG A 192 -29.02 4.43 6.44
CA ARG A 192 -29.09 3.41 5.37
C ARG A 192 -29.39 2.02 5.87
N THR A 193 -28.81 1.64 7.00
CA THR A 193 -28.92 0.27 7.52
C THR A 193 -30.06 0.13 8.52
N GLY A 194 -30.55 1.26 9.06
CA GLY A 194 -31.52 1.27 10.16
C GLY A 194 -30.93 0.73 11.48
N ARG A 195 -29.61 0.56 11.57
CA ARG A 195 -28.92 0.06 12.76
C ARG A 195 -28.21 1.20 13.49
N PRO A 196 -28.24 1.22 14.84
CA PRO A 196 -27.48 2.19 15.62
C PRO A 196 -25.99 2.14 15.31
N VAL A 197 -25.31 3.28 15.47
CA VAL A 197 -23.86 3.39 15.32
C VAL A 197 -23.27 3.89 16.64
N SER A 198 -22.36 3.11 17.22
CA SER A 198 -21.59 3.53 18.40
C SER A 198 -20.21 4.02 17.99
N LEU A 199 -19.84 5.22 18.44
CA LEU A 199 -18.49 5.77 18.29
C LEU A 199 -17.70 5.53 19.57
N VAL A 200 -16.74 4.61 19.50
CA VAL A 200 -15.82 4.34 20.60
C VAL A 200 -14.51 5.07 20.33
N ALA A 201 -14.33 6.20 21.01
CA ALA A 201 -13.21 7.13 20.84
C ALA A 201 -12.62 7.56 22.20
N GLY A 202 -11.57 8.38 22.18
CA GLY A 202 -11.01 8.97 23.41
C GLY A 202 -10.31 7.98 24.35
N ALA A 203 -10.02 6.77 23.87
CA ALA A 203 -9.32 5.76 24.66
C ALA A 203 -7.89 6.22 24.99
N GLU A 204 -7.52 6.12 26.27
CA GLU A 204 -6.15 6.37 26.70
C GLU A 204 -5.21 5.29 26.15
N ARG A 205 -4.02 5.72 25.72
CA ARG A 205 -3.00 4.81 25.24
C ARG A 205 -2.41 4.04 26.43
N PRO A 206 -2.32 2.70 26.38
CA PRO A 206 -1.77 1.91 27.48
C PRO A 206 -0.32 2.25 27.82
N VAL A 207 0.44 2.72 26.83
CA VAL A 207 1.83 3.18 26.99
C VAL A 207 1.88 4.65 26.55
N PRO A 208 2.02 5.62 27.47
CA PRO A 208 2.05 7.04 27.13
C PRO A 208 3.25 7.38 26.23
N LEU A 209 3.14 8.49 25.49
CA LEU A 209 4.19 8.97 24.59
C LEU A 209 4.83 10.25 25.11
N ASP A 210 6.16 10.25 25.20
CA ASP A 210 6.97 11.42 25.51
C ASP A 210 7.51 12.04 24.22
N PHE A 211 7.18 13.31 23.97
CA PHE A 211 7.58 14.03 22.77
C PHE A 211 8.75 14.97 23.05
N SER A 212 9.75 14.98 22.17
CA SER A 212 10.88 15.91 22.25
C SER A 212 11.36 16.42 20.89
N TYR A 213 11.93 17.62 20.87
CA TYR A 213 12.49 18.26 19.68
C TYR A 213 14.02 18.37 19.80
N ALA A 214 14.75 17.82 18.84
CA ALA A 214 16.21 17.66 18.91
C ALA A 214 16.95 18.57 17.93
N ARG A 215 17.84 19.42 18.46
CA ARG A 215 18.71 20.34 17.71
C ARG A 215 20.16 19.85 17.58
N ARG A 216 20.41 18.59 17.91
CA ARG A 216 21.73 17.94 17.85
C ARG A 216 21.81 17.05 16.61
N PRO A 217 23.02 16.72 16.12
CA PRO A 217 23.18 15.74 15.06
C PRO A 217 22.53 14.39 15.38
N VAL A 218 21.95 13.73 14.37
CA VAL A 218 21.22 12.46 14.53
C VAL A 218 22.06 11.37 15.22
N HIS A 219 23.37 11.30 14.96
CA HIS A 219 24.23 10.29 15.58
C HIS A 219 24.38 10.50 17.09
N GLU A 220 24.55 11.75 17.56
CA GLU A 220 24.62 12.07 18.99
C GLU A 220 23.28 11.78 19.70
N VAL A 221 22.16 12.08 19.04
CA VAL A 221 20.82 11.77 19.57
C VAL A 221 20.65 10.25 19.69
N LEU A 222 21.05 9.50 18.65
CA LEU A 222 20.95 8.05 18.64
C LEU A 222 21.85 7.41 19.71
N GLU A 223 23.09 7.87 19.87
CA GLU A 223 24.00 7.39 20.92
C GLU A 223 23.37 7.55 22.30
N GLY A 224 22.81 8.73 22.61
CA GLY A 224 22.10 8.96 23.87
C GLY A 224 20.90 8.02 24.06
N LEU A 225 20.10 7.78 23.02
CA LEU A 225 18.98 6.83 23.08
C LEU A 225 19.46 5.38 23.32
N LEU A 226 20.56 4.97 22.68
CA LEU A 226 21.13 3.63 22.85
C LEU A 226 21.70 3.43 24.27
N GLU A 227 22.35 4.44 24.83
CA GLU A 227 22.93 4.44 26.18
C GLU A 227 21.86 4.44 27.27
N ASN A 228 20.77 5.20 27.08
CA ASN A 228 19.65 5.28 28.03
C ASN A 228 18.75 4.04 28.02
N GLY A 229 18.96 3.10 27.09
CA GLY A 229 18.12 1.91 26.96
C GLY A 229 16.84 2.14 26.16
N ASP A 230 16.76 3.22 25.39
CA ASP A 230 15.57 3.61 24.60
C ASP A 230 15.46 2.92 23.23
N ALA A 231 16.19 1.83 23.04
CA ALA A 231 16.14 0.98 21.86
C ALA A 231 15.12 -0.16 22.03
N PRO A 232 14.51 -0.69 20.95
CA PRO A 232 14.81 -0.39 19.55
C PRO A 232 14.35 1.00 19.08
N VAL A 233 15.20 1.67 18.29
CA VAL A 233 14.92 2.99 17.70
C VAL A 233 14.52 2.83 16.23
N TYR A 234 13.34 3.32 15.88
CA TYR A 234 12.87 3.41 14.50
C TYR A 234 13.08 4.82 13.95
N ILE A 235 14.01 4.96 13.00
CA ILE A 235 14.37 6.22 12.36
C ILE A 235 13.58 6.38 11.06
N VAL A 236 12.70 7.38 11.04
CA VAL A 236 11.74 7.61 9.97
C VAL A 236 12.24 8.64 8.98
N HIS A 237 12.27 8.22 7.72
CA HIS A 237 12.57 9.06 6.57
C HIS A 237 11.39 9.06 5.59
N PHE A 238 11.24 10.12 4.80
CA PHE A 238 10.20 10.18 3.75
C PHE A 238 10.70 9.76 2.37
N SER A 239 11.93 9.25 2.28
CA SER A 239 12.46 8.66 1.05
C SER A 239 13.28 7.42 1.34
N GLN A 240 13.22 6.46 0.41
CA GLN A 240 13.99 5.21 0.50
C GLN A 240 15.50 5.48 0.46
N ALA A 241 15.90 6.50 -0.30
CA ALA A 241 17.27 6.98 -0.40
C ALA A 241 17.81 7.43 0.96
N ALA A 242 17.09 8.33 1.64
CA ALA A 242 17.52 8.87 2.92
C ALA A 242 17.58 7.79 4.02
N ALA A 243 16.65 6.82 4.00
CA ALA A 243 16.67 5.70 4.94
C ALA A 243 17.94 4.84 4.80
N LEU A 244 18.33 4.50 3.55
CA LEU A 244 19.53 3.72 3.30
C LEU A 244 20.81 4.51 3.61
N GLU A 245 20.89 5.76 3.16
CA GLU A 245 22.03 6.64 3.40
C GLU A 245 22.27 6.82 4.91
N ARG A 246 21.19 7.03 5.67
CA ARG A 246 21.28 7.12 7.14
C ARG A 246 21.78 5.82 7.74
N ALA A 247 21.23 4.67 7.35
CA ALA A 247 21.68 3.38 7.89
C ALA A 247 23.17 3.13 7.63
N GLN A 248 23.67 3.51 6.44
CA GLN A 248 25.09 3.41 6.11
C GLN A 248 25.95 4.37 6.96
N ALA A 249 25.51 5.62 7.13
CA ALA A 249 26.19 6.60 7.97
C ALA A 249 26.26 6.17 9.45
N LEU A 250 25.28 5.40 9.92
CA LEU A 250 25.25 4.86 11.28
C LEU A 250 26.16 3.64 11.50
N SER A 251 26.77 3.08 10.45
CA SER A 251 27.64 1.91 10.60
C SER A 251 28.95 2.19 11.34
N SER A 252 29.30 3.46 11.56
CA SER A 252 30.42 3.89 12.41
C SER A 252 30.05 3.98 13.90
N VAL A 253 28.74 4.02 14.23
CA VAL A 253 28.24 4.10 15.61
C VAL A 253 28.24 2.70 16.22
N LYS A 254 28.63 2.59 17.50
CA LYS A 254 28.61 1.32 18.23
C LYS A 254 27.18 0.95 18.64
N VAL A 255 26.43 0.36 17.70
CA VAL A 255 25.02 -0.01 17.91
C VAL A 255 24.85 -1.31 18.70
N THR A 256 25.77 -2.27 18.53
CA THR A 256 25.68 -3.61 19.13
C THR A 256 26.96 -4.04 19.86
N THR A 257 26.80 -4.87 20.89
CA THR A 257 27.90 -5.58 21.55
C THR A 257 28.38 -6.77 20.71
N ARG A 258 29.47 -7.42 21.10
CA ARG A 258 29.99 -8.58 20.35
C ARG A 258 29.02 -9.75 20.43
N GLU A 259 28.48 -9.99 21.61
CA GLU A 259 27.54 -11.05 21.93
C GLU A 259 26.26 -10.91 21.08
N GLN A 260 25.72 -9.68 20.97
CA GLN A 260 24.58 -9.39 20.10
C GLN A 260 24.88 -9.66 18.62
N ARG A 261 26.10 -9.35 18.15
CA ARG A 261 26.48 -9.66 16.77
C ARG A 261 26.54 -11.15 16.51
N ASP A 262 26.98 -11.94 17.47
CA ASP A 262 27.03 -13.39 17.38
C ASP A 262 25.61 -13.98 17.36
N GLU A 263 24.69 -13.47 18.18
CA GLU A 263 23.26 -13.82 18.16
C GLU A 263 22.60 -13.48 16.81
N ILE A 264 22.85 -12.29 16.28
CA ILE A 264 22.36 -11.88 14.96
C ILE A 264 22.91 -12.82 13.88
N ALA A 265 24.22 -13.13 13.92
CA ALA A 265 24.84 -14.03 12.96
C ALA A 265 24.21 -15.44 12.99
N ALA A 266 23.95 -15.96 14.19
CA ALA A 266 23.26 -17.23 14.38
C ALA A 266 21.82 -17.19 13.85
N ALA A 267 21.08 -16.10 14.11
CA ALA A 267 19.71 -15.93 13.64
C ALA A 267 19.60 -15.76 12.11
N ILE A 268 20.59 -15.12 11.48
CA ILE A 268 20.70 -15.04 10.01
C ILE A 268 20.95 -16.44 9.43
N GLY A 269 21.75 -17.26 10.11
CA GLY A 269 22.05 -18.63 9.71
C GLY A 269 22.55 -18.73 8.27
N GLY A 270 21.94 -19.64 7.49
CA GLY A 270 22.29 -19.91 6.09
C GLY A 270 21.68 -18.94 5.06
N PHE A 271 21.09 -17.82 5.49
CA PHE A 271 20.45 -16.88 4.57
C PHE A 271 21.45 -16.28 3.58
N ARG A 272 21.15 -16.36 2.27
CA ARG A 272 22.04 -15.91 1.19
C ARG A 272 21.69 -14.49 0.74
N PHE A 273 22.69 -13.61 0.76
CA PHE A 273 22.59 -12.24 0.26
C PHE A 273 23.17 -12.15 -1.15
N THR A 274 22.35 -12.38 -2.18
CA THR A 274 22.87 -12.48 -3.56
C THR A 274 22.99 -11.15 -4.31
N THR A 275 22.17 -10.14 -4.02
CA THR A 275 22.19 -8.86 -4.74
C THR A 275 23.19 -7.84 -4.16
N GLY A 276 23.50 -6.79 -4.91
CA GLY A 276 24.33 -5.67 -4.43
C GLY A 276 23.75 -4.99 -3.20
N PHE A 277 22.43 -4.76 -3.19
CA PHE A 277 21.74 -4.29 -1.99
C PHE A 277 21.80 -5.32 -0.87
N GLY A 278 21.62 -6.61 -1.17
CA GLY A 278 21.75 -7.70 -0.20
C GLY A 278 23.09 -7.70 0.54
N LYS A 279 24.20 -7.50 -0.17
CA LYS A 279 25.55 -7.41 0.45
C LYS A 279 25.63 -6.22 1.42
N THR A 280 25.08 -5.07 1.02
CA THR A 280 24.99 -3.88 1.88
C THR A 280 24.14 -4.16 3.11
N LEU A 281 22.95 -4.76 2.92
CA LEU A 281 22.04 -5.12 4.00
C LEU A 281 22.70 -6.09 4.98
N SER A 282 23.41 -7.12 4.51
CA SER A 282 24.14 -8.10 5.33
C SER A 282 25.08 -7.41 6.33
N ARG A 283 25.86 -6.43 5.85
CA ARG A 283 26.76 -5.63 6.70
C ARG A 283 25.99 -4.84 7.76
N LEU A 284 24.87 -4.22 7.38
CA LEU A 284 24.04 -3.42 8.28
C LEU A 284 23.33 -4.26 9.34
N VAL A 285 22.64 -5.34 8.95
CA VAL A 285 21.90 -6.18 9.90
C VAL A 285 22.84 -6.84 10.89
N ARG A 286 24.04 -7.28 10.46
CA ARG A 286 25.09 -7.81 11.34
C ARG A 286 25.63 -6.79 12.33
N ALA A 287 25.47 -5.49 12.07
CA ALA A 287 25.77 -4.43 13.02
C ALA A 287 24.59 -4.09 13.94
N GLY A 288 23.43 -4.76 13.78
CA GLY A 288 22.18 -4.49 14.49
C GLY A 288 21.36 -3.34 13.90
N ILE A 289 21.65 -2.95 12.64
CA ILE A 289 20.99 -1.87 11.92
C ILE A 289 20.12 -2.47 10.81
N GLY A 290 18.81 -2.36 10.93
CA GLY A 290 17.84 -2.72 9.91
C GLY A 290 17.61 -1.60 8.89
N VAL A 291 17.32 -1.98 7.66
CA VAL A 291 16.73 -1.09 6.64
C VAL A 291 15.40 -1.69 6.22
N HIS A 292 14.36 -0.88 6.11
CA HIS A 292 13.05 -1.37 5.67
C HIS A 292 12.25 -0.31 4.90
N HIS A 293 11.95 -0.64 3.64
CA HIS A 293 11.11 0.15 2.75
C HIS A 293 10.48 -0.73 1.68
N ALA A 294 9.43 -0.22 1.01
CA ALA A 294 8.67 -0.96 0.00
C ALA A 294 9.52 -1.44 -1.20
N GLY A 295 10.58 -0.70 -1.55
CA GLY A 295 11.49 -1.05 -2.65
C GLY A 295 12.39 -2.27 -2.41
N MET A 296 12.44 -2.85 -1.21
CA MET A 296 13.24 -4.02 -0.90
C MET A 296 12.62 -5.33 -1.40
N LEU A 297 13.47 -6.28 -1.81
CA LEU A 297 13.04 -7.66 -2.11
C LEU A 297 12.27 -8.26 -0.92
N PRO A 298 11.16 -9.00 -1.17
CA PRO A 298 10.35 -9.60 -0.10
C PRO A 298 11.16 -10.45 0.88
N ARG A 299 12.15 -11.23 0.39
CA ARG A 299 13.02 -12.04 1.25
C ARG A 299 13.85 -11.22 2.23
N TYR A 300 14.31 -10.03 1.83
CA TYR A 300 15.11 -9.16 2.67
C TYR A 300 14.24 -8.42 3.68
N ARG A 301 13.03 -7.98 3.27
CA ARG A 301 12.04 -7.43 4.20
C ARG A 301 11.70 -8.42 5.30
N ARG A 302 11.34 -9.66 4.93
CA ARG A 302 11.04 -10.75 5.87
C ARG A 302 12.20 -11.04 6.83
N LEU A 303 13.45 -11.02 6.36
CA LEU A 303 14.61 -11.18 7.24
C LEU A 303 14.68 -10.06 8.27
N VAL A 304 14.60 -8.80 7.83
CA VAL A 304 14.65 -7.63 8.73
C VAL A 304 13.50 -7.67 9.73
N GLU A 305 12.29 -7.98 9.28
CA GLU A 305 11.09 -8.15 10.12
C GLU A 305 11.30 -9.24 11.17
N THR A 306 11.81 -10.40 10.77
CA THR A 306 12.09 -11.52 11.68
C THR A 306 13.13 -11.14 12.74
N LEU A 307 14.23 -10.50 12.33
CA LEU A 307 15.28 -10.06 13.25
C LEU A 307 14.76 -8.95 14.20
N ALA A 308 13.95 -8.03 13.69
CA ALA A 308 13.35 -6.96 14.48
C ALA A 308 12.34 -7.50 15.52
N GLN A 309 11.46 -8.42 15.12
CA GLN A 309 10.50 -9.08 16.01
C GLN A 309 11.18 -9.85 17.14
N ARG A 310 12.34 -10.45 16.86
CA ARG A 310 13.18 -11.12 17.87
C ARG A 310 13.96 -10.14 18.76
N GLY A 311 13.85 -8.83 18.54
CA GLY A 311 14.59 -7.81 19.30
C GLY A 311 16.07 -7.73 18.97
N LEU A 312 16.51 -8.35 17.86
CA LEU A 312 17.93 -8.41 17.47
C LEU A 312 18.41 -7.14 16.75
N LEU A 313 17.48 -6.33 16.22
CA LEU A 313 17.80 -5.05 15.60
C LEU A 313 17.53 -3.91 16.60
N ARG A 314 18.60 -3.20 16.98
CA ARG A 314 18.55 -2.07 17.92
C ARG A 314 18.16 -0.78 17.22
N VAL A 315 18.43 -0.67 15.92
CA VAL A 315 18.10 0.49 15.09
C VAL A 315 17.48 0.01 13.79
N ILE A 316 16.41 0.66 13.35
CA ILE A 316 15.76 0.36 12.08
C ILE A 316 15.57 1.69 11.35
N CYS A 317 16.16 1.84 10.16
CA CYS A 317 15.91 2.98 9.29
C CYS A 317 14.87 2.60 8.24
N GLY A 318 13.82 3.39 8.08
CA GLY A 318 12.79 3.07 7.10
C GLY A 318 11.92 4.25 6.69
N THR A 319 11.05 3.99 5.72
CA THR A 319 10.03 4.95 5.27
C THR A 319 8.79 4.91 6.15
N ASP A 320 8.02 5.99 6.21
CA ASP A 320 6.75 6.10 6.94
C ASP A 320 5.77 4.92 6.67
N THR A 321 5.88 4.27 5.52
CA THR A 321 5.16 3.04 5.16
C THR A 321 5.41 1.83 6.07
N LEU A 322 6.54 1.77 6.78
CA LEU A 322 6.78 0.72 7.79
C LEU A 322 5.79 0.85 8.95
N GLY A 323 5.33 2.08 9.19
CA GLY A 323 4.23 2.39 10.09
C GLY A 323 2.87 1.85 9.63
N VAL A 324 2.78 1.12 8.51
CA VAL A 324 1.55 0.47 8.03
C VAL A 324 1.83 -1.03 7.90
N GLY A 325 1.76 -1.74 9.03
CA GLY A 325 1.48 -3.18 9.01
C GLY A 325 2.61 -4.15 9.29
N ILE A 326 3.56 -3.80 10.17
CA ILE A 326 4.44 -4.80 10.78
C ILE A 326 4.42 -4.61 12.29
N ASN A 327 4.15 -5.70 13.00
CA ASN A 327 4.25 -5.77 14.46
C ASN A 327 5.72 -5.83 14.91
N VAL A 328 6.46 -4.72 14.78
CA VAL A 328 7.83 -4.59 15.28
C VAL A 328 7.81 -3.94 16.67
N PRO A 329 8.50 -4.50 17.68
CA PRO A 329 8.64 -3.86 18.98
C PRO A 329 9.52 -2.60 18.86
N ILE A 330 8.90 -1.41 18.83
CA ILE A 330 9.59 -0.12 18.73
C ILE A 330 9.40 0.62 20.05
N ARG A 331 10.51 0.93 20.73
CA ARG A 331 10.48 1.74 21.95
C ARG A 331 10.49 3.23 21.62
N THR A 332 11.35 3.62 20.69
CA THR A 332 11.52 5.02 20.27
C THR A 332 11.29 5.21 18.78
N VAL A 333 10.56 6.26 18.42
CA VAL A 333 10.43 6.74 17.05
C VAL A 333 11.20 8.04 16.89
N LEU A 334 12.13 8.09 15.93
CA LEU A 334 12.91 9.29 15.61
C LEU A 334 12.52 9.78 14.21
N ILE A 335 11.84 10.92 14.13
CA ILE A 335 11.34 11.52 12.89
C ILE A 335 12.35 12.55 12.40
N THR A 336 12.94 12.32 11.22
CA THR A 336 14.05 13.15 10.71
C THR A 336 13.63 14.46 10.04
N ALA A 337 12.36 14.60 9.65
CA ALA A 337 11.81 15.79 9.03
C ALA A 337 10.31 15.93 9.34
N LEU A 338 9.72 17.11 9.14
CA LEU A 338 8.26 17.30 9.16
C LEU A 338 7.72 17.77 7.79
N SER A 339 8.43 17.43 6.72
CA SER A 339 8.00 17.67 5.35
C SER A 339 8.22 16.43 4.48
N LYS A 340 7.32 16.20 3.53
CA LYS A 340 7.34 15.06 2.59
C LYS A 340 6.81 15.46 1.23
N TYR A 341 7.15 14.66 0.21
CA TYR A 341 6.55 14.73 -1.11
C TYR A 341 5.23 13.96 -1.12
N ASP A 342 4.16 14.57 -1.63
CA ASP A 342 2.83 13.94 -1.69
C ASP A 342 2.49 13.32 -3.06
N GLY A 343 3.46 13.28 -3.98
CA GLY A 343 3.24 12.87 -5.37
C GLY A 343 3.14 14.04 -6.34
N THR A 344 2.89 15.26 -5.85
CA THR A 344 2.80 16.48 -6.67
C THR A 344 3.77 17.55 -6.21
N LYS A 345 3.85 17.80 -4.90
CA LYS A 345 4.69 18.85 -4.31
C LYS A 345 5.24 18.42 -2.95
N MET A 346 6.24 19.17 -2.49
CA MET A 346 6.66 19.10 -1.09
C MET A 346 5.62 19.81 -0.22
N ARG A 347 5.22 19.19 0.89
CA ARG A 347 4.33 19.77 1.91
C ARG A 347 4.75 19.36 3.32
N GLN A 348 4.21 20.05 4.33
CA GLN A 348 4.33 19.57 5.72
C GLN A 348 3.50 18.28 5.92
N VAL A 349 3.96 17.46 6.85
CA VAL A 349 3.24 16.25 7.30
C VAL A 349 1.94 16.68 7.99
N SER A 350 0.85 15.94 7.76
CA SER A 350 -0.45 16.21 8.40
C SER A 350 -0.49 15.71 9.85
N ALA A 351 -1.48 16.14 10.64
CA ALA A 351 -1.63 15.65 12.02
C ALA A 351 -1.85 14.13 12.04
N ARG A 352 -2.70 13.63 11.13
CA ARG A 352 -2.93 12.19 10.96
C ARG A 352 -1.64 11.41 10.69
N GLU A 353 -0.84 11.83 9.72
CA GLU A 353 0.41 11.15 9.36
C GLU A 353 1.40 11.15 10.53
N PHE A 354 1.52 12.29 11.23
CA PHE A 354 2.38 12.42 12.40
C PHE A 354 1.99 11.45 13.51
N HIS A 355 0.70 11.41 13.88
CA HIS A 355 0.20 10.54 14.95
C HIS A 355 0.27 9.05 14.59
N GLN A 356 0.13 8.68 13.32
CA GLN A 356 0.34 7.30 12.86
C GLN A 356 1.78 6.86 13.04
N ILE A 357 2.74 7.72 12.69
CA ILE A 357 4.18 7.45 12.84
C ILE A 357 4.56 7.41 14.32
N ALA A 358 4.19 8.45 15.08
CA ALA A 358 4.48 8.59 16.50
C ALA A 358 3.86 7.43 17.31
N GLY A 359 2.65 7.00 16.94
CA GLY A 359 1.93 5.93 17.60
C GLY A 359 2.59 4.55 17.52
N ARG A 360 3.71 4.41 16.80
CA ARG A 360 4.52 3.19 16.79
C ARG A 360 5.50 3.10 17.97
N ALA A 361 5.78 4.20 18.66
CA ALA A 361 6.65 4.20 19.85
C ALA A 361 5.96 3.58 21.07
N GLY A 362 6.70 2.86 21.90
CA GLY A 362 6.20 2.26 23.13
C GLY A 362 5.42 0.97 22.90
N ARG A 363 5.90 -0.10 23.51
CA ARG A 363 5.34 -1.45 23.41
C ARG A 363 4.54 -1.83 24.65
N ALA A 364 3.25 -2.10 24.45
CA ALA A 364 2.38 -2.60 25.51
C ALA A 364 2.95 -3.90 26.12
N GLY A 365 3.04 -3.95 27.45
CA GLY A 365 3.57 -5.08 28.21
C GLY A 365 5.10 -5.14 28.35
N PHE A 366 5.84 -4.19 27.77
CA PHE A 366 7.31 -4.16 27.82
C PHE A 366 7.86 -2.78 28.18
N ASP A 367 7.23 -1.72 27.68
CA ASP A 367 7.62 -0.34 27.94
C ASP A 367 6.61 0.36 28.86
N THR A 368 7.11 1.22 29.75
CA THR A 368 6.30 2.11 30.59
C THR A 368 5.96 3.43 29.91
N HIS A 369 6.76 3.82 28.91
CA HIS A 369 6.56 5.00 28.07
C HIS A 369 7.22 4.75 26.69
N GLY A 370 6.72 5.38 25.64
CA GLY A 370 7.33 5.40 24.32
C GLY A 370 7.90 6.78 24.02
N SER A 371 9.10 6.86 23.43
CA SER A 371 9.71 8.15 23.11
C SER A 371 9.51 8.51 21.64
N VAL A 372 9.14 9.77 21.37
CA VAL A 372 9.03 10.33 20.03
C VAL A 372 9.96 11.54 19.93
N VAL A 373 11.01 11.41 19.13
CA VAL A 373 12.03 12.46 18.93
C VAL A 373 11.89 13.03 17.53
N VAL A 374 11.64 14.33 17.43
CA VAL A 374 11.58 15.03 16.14
C VAL A 374 12.85 15.85 15.94
N MET A 375 13.53 15.61 14.82
CA MET A 375 14.74 16.35 14.48
C MET A 375 14.41 17.73 13.94
N ALA A 376 15.18 18.73 14.39
CA ALA A 376 15.20 20.03 13.76
C ALA A 376 15.72 19.94 12.32
N PRO A 377 15.35 20.88 11.44
CA PRO A 377 15.95 20.94 10.11
C PRO A 377 17.48 21.08 10.17
N GLU A 378 18.16 20.60 9.12
CA GLU A 378 19.62 20.54 9.07
C GLU A 378 20.27 21.90 9.34
N TRP A 379 19.77 22.99 8.75
CA TRP A 379 20.30 24.33 8.99
C TRP A 379 20.13 24.80 10.45
N GLU A 380 19.08 24.37 11.15
CA GLU A 380 18.89 24.68 12.57
C GLU A 380 19.87 23.87 13.43
N ILE A 381 20.07 22.59 13.13
CA ILE A 381 21.06 21.73 13.80
C ILE A 381 22.46 22.32 13.63
N GLU A 382 22.86 22.68 12.41
CA GLU A 382 24.18 23.25 12.13
C GLU A 382 24.40 24.58 12.88
N ASN A 383 23.37 25.42 12.95
CA ASN A 383 23.41 26.65 13.74
C ASN A 383 23.56 26.36 15.24
N ALA A 384 22.82 25.39 15.77
CA ALA A 384 22.90 24.99 17.18
C ALA A 384 24.28 24.41 17.53
N VAL A 385 24.86 23.59 16.66
CA VAL A 385 26.23 23.05 16.80
C VAL A 385 27.26 24.18 16.77
N ALA A 386 27.14 25.14 15.85
CA ALA A 386 28.03 26.29 15.79
C ALA A 386 27.95 27.15 17.06
N LEU A 387 26.74 27.36 17.59
CA LEU A 387 26.52 28.09 18.84
C LEU A 387 27.09 27.34 20.05
N ALA A 388 26.88 26.04 20.14
CA ALA A 388 27.45 25.21 21.21
C ALA A 388 28.98 25.25 21.21
N LYS A 389 29.62 25.16 20.04
CA LYS A 389 31.08 25.28 19.88
C LYS A 389 31.61 26.67 20.27
N ALA A 390 30.82 27.72 20.14
CA ALA A 390 31.22 29.06 20.56
C ALA A 390 31.18 29.25 22.10
N GLY A 391 30.50 28.37 22.85
CA GLY A 391 30.38 28.49 24.31
C GLY A 391 29.80 29.84 24.70
N ASP A 392 30.28 30.44 25.80
CA ASP A 392 29.86 31.77 26.29
C ASP A 392 30.69 32.94 25.72
N ASP A 393 31.54 32.69 24.73
CA ASP A 393 32.35 33.72 24.09
C ASP A 393 31.49 34.62 23.20
N ALA A 394 31.17 35.81 23.70
CA ALA A 394 30.34 36.81 23.03
C ALA A 394 30.92 37.27 21.68
N ALA A 395 32.25 37.26 21.50
CA ALA A 395 32.90 37.64 20.25
C ALA A 395 32.77 36.54 19.20
N LYS A 396 32.89 35.26 19.60
CA LYS A 396 32.65 34.12 18.72
C LYS A 396 31.18 34.01 18.34
N ARG A 397 30.24 34.19 19.29
CA ARG A 397 28.79 34.17 19.01
C ARG A 397 28.37 35.21 17.96
N LYS A 398 28.92 36.43 18.03
CA LYS A 398 28.64 37.50 17.05
C LYS A 398 29.18 37.21 15.64
N LYS A 399 30.21 36.36 15.51
CA LYS A 399 30.81 35.98 14.21
C LYS A 399 30.10 34.80 13.52
N ILE A 400 29.15 34.13 14.20
CA ILE A 400 28.42 33.01 13.60
C ILE A 400 27.45 33.55 12.55
N VAL A 401 27.70 33.18 11.30
CA VAL A 401 26.75 33.40 10.21
C VAL A 401 25.70 32.29 10.29
N ARG A 402 24.47 32.65 10.67
CA ARG A 402 23.38 31.68 10.74
C ARG A 402 22.98 31.22 9.35
N LYS A 403 23.03 29.91 9.13
CA LYS A 403 22.45 29.28 7.93
C LYS A 403 20.94 29.45 7.96
N LYS A 404 20.36 29.77 6.80
CA LYS A 404 18.92 29.92 6.61
C LYS A 404 18.38 28.70 5.86
N ALA A 405 17.06 28.51 5.93
CA ALA A 405 16.38 27.53 5.09
C ALA A 405 16.71 27.77 3.61
N PRO A 406 17.10 26.75 2.84
CA PRO A 406 17.31 26.88 1.40
C PRO A 406 16.03 27.33 0.68
N THR A 407 16.18 28.11 -0.39
CA THR A 407 15.06 28.57 -1.20
C THR A 407 14.29 27.39 -1.79
N GLY A 408 12.96 27.39 -1.69
CA GLY A 408 12.08 26.34 -2.23
C GLY A 408 11.85 25.13 -1.32
N VAL A 409 12.54 25.06 -0.18
CA VAL A 409 12.29 24.01 0.82
C VAL A 409 11.08 24.37 1.67
N VAL A 410 10.19 23.39 1.90
CA VAL A 410 9.11 23.55 2.88
C VAL A 410 9.70 23.65 4.26
N ASN A 411 9.60 24.82 4.87
CA ASN A 411 10.16 25.10 6.19
C ASN A 411 9.34 24.39 7.30
N TRP A 412 10.02 23.85 8.32
CA TRP A 412 9.43 23.39 9.57
C TRP A 412 10.35 23.74 10.74
N GLY A 413 9.84 23.68 11.97
CA GLY A 413 10.61 23.93 13.18
C GLY A 413 9.86 23.49 14.43
N GLU A 414 10.32 23.91 15.61
CA GLU A 414 9.71 23.57 16.90
C GLU A 414 8.22 23.93 16.97
N GLY A 415 7.81 25.09 16.46
CA GLY A 415 6.39 25.46 16.42
C GLY A 415 5.53 24.61 15.46
N SER A 416 6.11 23.99 14.42
CA SER A 416 5.39 22.98 13.64
C SER A 416 5.26 21.67 14.41
N PHE A 417 6.31 21.28 15.14
CA PHE A 417 6.29 20.11 16.02
C PHE A 417 5.24 20.25 17.12
N GLU A 418 5.22 21.34 17.87
CA GLU A 418 4.25 21.59 18.95
C GLU A 418 2.81 21.54 18.42
N ARG A 419 2.57 22.14 17.26
CA ARG A 419 1.26 22.12 16.60
C ARG A 419 0.84 20.69 16.24
N LEU A 420 1.74 19.88 15.69
CA LEU A 420 1.42 18.51 15.29
C LEU A 420 1.15 17.61 16.50
N VAL A 421 1.89 17.80 17.59
CA VAL A 421 1.66 17.06 18.86
C VAL A 421 0.28 17.38 19.43
N ALA A 422 -0.14 18.65 19.41
CA ALA A 422 -1.41 19.10 19.96
C ALA A 422 -2.61 18.92 19.02
N ALA A 423 -2.39 18.76 17.71
CA ALA A 423 -3.47 18.70 16.72
C ALA A 423 -4.24 17.38 16.79
N GLU A 424 -5.56 17.47 16.69
CA GLU A 424 -6.41 16.31 16.41
C GLU A 424 -6.30 15.92 14.91
N PRO A 425 -6.42 14.62 14.58
CA PRO A 425 -6.48 14.18 13.18
C PRO A 425 -7.61 14.88 12.41
N GLU A 426 -7.34 15.23 11.16
CA GLU A 426 -8.31 15.92 10.31
C GLU A 426 -9.51 15.00 9.97
N PRO A 427 -10.71 15.55 9.66
CA PRO A 427 -11.83 14.77 9.14
C PRO A 427 -11.47 13.99 7.87
N LEU A 428 -12.20 12.91 7.61
CA LEU A 428 -12.01 12.12 6.40
C LEU A 428 -12.62 12.83 5.18
N SER A 429 -11.81 13.10 4.16
CA SER A 429 -12.31 13.52 2.85
C SER A 429 -12.69 12.29 2.03
N PRO A 430 -13.88 12.23 1.41
CA PRO A 430 -14.20 11.19 0.44
C PRO A 430 -13.33 11.30 -0.81
N GLN A 431 -13.04 10.14 -1.41
CA GLN A 431 -12.29 9.98 -2.66
C GLN A 431 -12.93 8.89 -3.54
N LEU A 432 -14.25 8.99 -3.78
CA LEU A 432 -14.95 8.05 -4.65
C LEU A 432 -14.46 8.27 -6.08
N GLN A 433 -14.39 7.25 -6.93
CA GLN A 433 -14.16 7.44 -8.36
C GLN A 433 -15.19 6.60 -9.12
N LEU A 434 -15.52 6.98 -10.36
CA LEU A 434 -16.36 6.17 -11.24
C LEU A 434 -15.57 5.74 -12.47
N THR A 435 -15.51 4.43 -12.68
CA THR A 435 -14.81 3.79 -13.79
C THR A 435 -15.78 2.93 -14.60
N ALA A 436 -15.42 2.62 -15.85
CA ALA A 436 -16.21 1.69 -16.67
C ALA A 436 -16.39 0.33 -15.97
N ALA A 437 -15.35 -0.17 -15.29
CA ALA A 437 -15.40 -1.42 -14.53
C ALA A 437 -16.46 -1.41 -13.42
N MET A 438 -16.67 -0.28 -12.73
CA MET A 438 -17.72 -0.16 -11.73
C MET A 438 -19.12 -0.24 -12.37
N LEU A 439 -19.32 0.49 -13.48
CA LEU A 439 -20.59 0.44 -14.20
C LEU A 439 -20.87 -0.97 -14.73
N ILE A 440 -19.87 -1.63 -15.29
CA ILE A 440 -19.98 -3.01 -15.78
C ILE A 440 -20.40 -3.96 -14.65
N ASN A 441 -19.80 -3.86 -13.46
CA ASN A 441 -20.22 -4.68 -12.31
C ASN A 441 -21.67 -4.40 -11.89
N VAL A 442 -22.08 -3.13 -11.86
CA VAL A 442 -23.45 -2.74 -11.46
C VAL A 442 -24.48 -3.15 -12.52
N ILE A 443 -24.15 -3.04 -13.80
CA ILE A 443 -25.01 -3.46 -14.92
C ILE A 443 -25.11 -4.99 -14.95
N GLY A 444 -23.98 -5.69 -14.80
CA GLY A 444 -23.92 -7.15 -14.78
C GLY A 444 -24.69 -7.79 -13.62
N ARG A 445 -24.93 -7.04 -12.53
CA ARG A 445 -25.83 -7.45 -11.44
C ARG A 445 -27.30 -7.50 -11.88
N GLY A 446 -27.70 -6.68 -12.85
CA GLY A 446 -29.09 -6.50 -13.27
C GLY A 446 -29.94 -5.71 -12.26
N GLY A 447 -31.26 -5.84 -12.40
CA GLY A 447 -32.25 -5.06 -11.64
C GLY A 447 -32.38 -3.62 -12.13
N ASP A 448 -32.73 -2.68 -11.24
CA ASP A 448 -32.81 -1.25 -11.57
C ASP A 448 -31.42 -0.62 -11.64
N VAL A 449 -30.73 -0.88 -12.75
CA VAL A 449 -29.37 -0.38 -13.03
C VAL A 449 -29.29 1.14 -12.88
N PHE A 450 -30.30 1.88 -13.37
CA PHE A 450 -30.29 3.33 -13.29
C PHE A 450 -30.36 3.81 -11.83
N ALA A 451 -31.29 3.29 -11.03
CA ALA A 451 -31.37 3.65 -9.62
C ALA A 451 -30.09 3.26 -8.85
N ASN A 452 -29.50 2.12 -9.18
CA ASN A 452 -28.27 1.65 -8.57
C ASN A 452 -27.08 2.57 -8.85
N VAL A 453 -26.87 2.96 -10.11
CA VAL A 453 -25.81 3.92 -10.48
C VAL A 453 -26.11 5.31 -9.91
N ARG A 454 -27.38 5.74 -9.94
CA ARG A 454 -27.81 7.01 -9.36
C ARG A 454 -27.52 7.08 -7.86
N SER A 455 -27.79 6.01 -7.13
CA SER A 455 -27.45 5.88 -5.70
C SER A 455 -25.94 6.00 -5.50
N LEU A 456 -25.13 5.27 -6.28
CA LEU A 456 -23.67 5.36 -6.19
C LEU A 456 -23.13 6.79 -6.44
N VAL A 457 -23.80 7.56 -7.31
CA VAL A 457 -23.42 8.94 -7.69
C VAL A 457 -23.90 10.01 -6.70
N PHE A 458 -25.11 9.89 -6.15
CA PHE A 458 -25.74 10.96 -5.38
C PHE A 458 -25.89 10.67 -3.90
N ASP A 459 -25.76 9.41 -3.52
CA ASP A 459 -25.83 9.00 -2.13
C ASP A 459 -24.43 8.77 -1.55
N ASN A 460 -23.35 9.04 -2.27
CA ASN A 460 -22.01 9.02 -1.66
C ASN A 460 -21.77 10.27 -0.77
N HIS A 461 -20.65 10.28 -0.06
CA HIS A 461 -20.29 11.38 0.83
C HIS A 461 -19.60 12.56 0.13
N GLU A 462 -19.43 12.52 -1.20
CA GLU A 462 -18.78 13.59 -1.95
C GLU A 462 -19.58 14.91 -1.89
N PRO A 463 -18.91 16.06 -1.95
CA PRO A 463 -19.58 17.35 -2.09
C PRO A 463 -20.47 17.39 -3.33
N ARG A 464 -21.56 18.17 -3.27
CA ARG A 464 -22.57 18.21 -4.33
C ARG A 464 -22.01 18.54 -5.72
N ALA A 465 -21.02 19.42 -5.80
CA ALA A 465 -20.34 19.75 -7.05
C ALA A 465 -19.69 18.51 -7.67
N ARG A 466 -18.97 17.74 -6.86
CA ARG A 466 -18.31 16.50 -7.24
C ARG A 466 -19.34 15.40 -7.60
N GLN A 467 -20.46 15.30 -6.88
CA GLN A 467 -21.54 14.38 -7.27
C GLN A 467 -22.06 14.64 -8.70
N TYR A 468 -22.17 15.91 -9.13
CA TYR A 468 -22.54 16.23 -10.51
C TYR A 468 -21.44 15.90 -11.52
N GLU A 469 -20.17 16.03 -11.16
CA GLU A 469 -19.05 15.57 -11.98
C GLU A 469 -19.09 14.05 -12.16
N LEU A 470 -19.32 13.29 -11.08
CA LEU A 470 -19.56 11.86 -11.12
C LEU A 470 -20.75 11.49 -12.00
N ALA A 471 -21.86 12.22 -11.93
CA ALA A 471 -23.03 11.98 -12.77
C ALA A 471 -22.70 12.14 -14.26
N ARG A 472 -22.00 13.23 -14.62
CA ARG A 472 -21.55 13.46 -16.01
C ARG A 472 -20.59 12.38 -16.46
N ARG A 473 -19.66 11.96 -15.60
CA ARG A 473 -18.73 10.87 -15.85
C ARG A 473 -19.48 9.55 -16.08
N ALA A 474 -20.43 9.19 -15.21
CA ALA A 474 -21.26 7.99 -15.37
C ALA A 474 -22.00 7.97 -16.72
N ILE A 475 -22.60 9.09 -17.12
CA ILE A 475 -23.29 9.21 -18.41
C ILE A 475 -22.32 9.07 -19.58
N ALA A 476 -21.15 9.71 -19.49
CA ALA A 476 -20.11 9.58 -20.53
C ALA A 476 -19.65 8.13 -20.68
N LEU A 477 -19.31 7.47 -19.56
CA LEU A 477 -18.90 6.07 -19.53
C LEU A 477 -20.00 5.14 -20.04
N PHE A 478 -21.25 5.37 -19.65
CA PHE A 478 -22.39 4.60 -20.14
C PHE A 478 -22.55 4.72 -21.66
N ARG A 479 -22.50 5.94 -22.22
CA ARG A 479 -22.58 6.15 -23.67
C ARG A 479 -21.43 5.45 -24.39
N THR A 480 -20.23 5.56 -23.85
CA THR A 480 -19.03 4.86 -24.31
C THR A 480 -19.26 3.34 -24.34
N LEU A 481 -19.84 2.74 -23.30
CA LEU A 481 -20.16 1.31 -23.24
C LEU A 481 -21.28 0.88 -24.21
N VAL A 482 -22.26 1.75 -24.47
CA VAL A 482 -23.32 1.50 -25.46
C VAL A 482 -22.79 1.56 -26.89
N VAL A 483 -21.95 2.56 -27.21
CA VAL A 483 -21.28 2.67 -28.52
C VAL A 483 -20.34 1.48 -28.74
N ALA A 484 -19.73 0.96 -27.68
CA ALA A 484 -18.92 -0.26 -27.70
C ALA A 484 -19.72 -1.56 -27.89
N GLU A 485 -21.05 -1.48 -27.92
CA GLU A 485 -21.96 -2.63 -27.94
C GLU A 485 -21.75 -3.59 -26.75
N ILE A 486 -21.22 -3.12 -25.62
CA ILE A 486 -21.04 -3.90 -24.39
C ILE A 486 -22.28 -3.83 -23.52
N VAL A 487 -22.98 -2.70 -23.59
CA VAL A 487 -24.20 -2.42 -22.86
C VAL A 487 -25.30 -2.13 -23.86
N VAL A 488 -26.43 -2.80 -23.71
CA VAL A 488 -27.65 -2.48 -24.45
C VAL A 488 -28.65 -1.88 -23.48
N ALA A 489 -29.38 -0.87 -23.96
CA ALA A 489 -30.50 -0.27 -23.27
C ALA A 489 -31.72 -0.35 -24.19
N ASP A 490 -32.62 -1.29 -23.89
CA ASP A 490 -33.81 -1.56 -24.69
C ASP A 490 -35.08 -1.62 -23.81
N ALA A 491 -36.15 -2.22 -24.34
CA ALA A 491 -37.42 -2.33 -23.62
C ALA A 491 -37.33 -3.21 -22.37
N ASP A 492 -36.38 -4.16 -22.32
CA ASP A 492 -36.18 -5.08 -21.20
C ASP A 492 -35.25 -4.51 -20.12
N GLY A 493 -34.55 -3.41 -20.43
CA GLY A 493 -33.78 -2.61 -19.48
C GLY A 493 -32.34 -2.39 -19.93
N ILE A 494 -31.45 -2.18 -18.97
CA ILE A 494 -30.01 -2.01 -19.22
C ILE A 494 -29.30 -3.30 -18.86
N HIS A 495 -28.62 -3.93 -19.82
CA HIS A 495 -27.92 -5.20 -19.59
C HIS A 495 -26.62 -5.28 -20.40
N LEU A 496 -25.75 -6.23 -20.04
CA LEU A 496 -24.51 -6.51 -20.76
C LEU A 496 -24.78 -7.43 -21.96
N THR A 497 -24.10 -7.20 -23.06
CA THR A 497 -24.13 -8.07 -24.26
C THR A 497 -23.13 -9.23 -24.17
N VAL A 498 -22.17 -9.13 -23.27
CA VAL A 498 -21.11 -10.11 -23.03
C VAL A 498 -21.32 -10.81 -21.70
N ASP A 499 -21.22 -12.14 -21.70
CA ASP A 499 -21.10 -12.92 -20.48
C ASP A 499 -19.73 -12.64 -19.86
N LEU A 500 -19.70 -11.80 -18.84
CA LEU A 500 -18.53 -11.65 -18.01
C LEU A 500 -18.28 -12.98 -17.29
N GLN A 501 -17.15 -13.61 -17.56
CA GLN A 501 -16.73 -14.75 -16.75
C GLN A 501 -16.76 -14.34 -15.25
N PRO A 502 -17.13 -15.24 -14.32
CA PRO A 502 -17.11 -14.95 -12.89
C PRO A 502 -15.76 -14.40 -12.39
N ASN A 503 -14.67 -14.78 -13.08
CA ASN A 503 -13.31 -14.32 -12.83
C ASN A 503 -12.77 -13.35 -13.90
N PHE A 504 -13.62 -12.73 -14.72
CA PHE A 504 -13.18 -11.67 -15.62
C PHE A 504 -12.50 -10.61 -14.75
N ALA A 505 -11.19 -10.53 -14.98
CA ALA A 505 -10.25 -9.83 -14.14
C ALA A 505 -10.40 -8.34 -14.47
N LEU A 506 -11.44 -7.70 -13.89
CA LEU A 506 -11.70 -6.26 -13.98
C LEU A 506 -10.58 -5.40 -13.39
N ASN A 507 -9.46 -6.02 -13.00
CA ASN A 507 -8.19 -5.42 -12.61
C ASN A 507 -7.14 -5.39 -13.73
N GLN A 508 -7.37 -6.01 -14.90
CA GLN A 508 -6.51 -5.90 -16.10
C GLN A 508 -7.35 -5.50 -17.33
N PRO A 509 -7.76 -4.23 -17.39
CA PRO A 509 -8.69 -3.73 -18.40
C PRO A 509 -8.13 -3.78 -19.83
N LEU A 510 -6.81 -3.78 -20.00
CA LEU A 510 -6.19 -3.80 -21.33
C LEU A 510 -5.92 -5.22 -21.86
N SER A 511 -6.28 -6.29 -21.14
CA SER A 511 -6.04 -7.66 -21.61
C SER A 511 -6.77 -8.02 -22.92
N PRO A 512 -8.04 -7.61 -23.15
CA PRO A 512 -8.70 -7.82 -24.44
C PRO A 512 -8.00 -7.09 -25.59
N PHE A 513 -7.47 -5.89 -25.33
CA PHE A 513 -6.67 -5.14 -26.30
C PHE A 513 -5.37 -5.89 -26.63
N ALA A 514 -4.65 -6.38 -25.62
CA ALA A 514 -3.42 -7.14 -25.83
C ALA A 514 -3.63 -8.37 -26.73
N LEU A 515 -4.74 -9.10 -26.55
CA LEU A 515 -5.09 -10.22 -27.42
C LEU A 515 -5.27 -9.78 -28.87
N ALA A 516 -6.08 -8.75 -29.11
CA ALA A 516 -6.32 -8.22 -30.44
C ALA A 516 -5.04 -7.65 -31.09
N ALA A 517 -4.15 -7.05 -30.30
CA ALA A 517 -2.87 -6.54 -30.78
C ALA A 517 -1.87 -7.67 -31.12
N ILE A 518 -1.91 -8.80 -30.41
CA ILE A 518 -1.12 -10.00 -30.73
C ILE A 518 -1.57 -10.60 -32.07
N ASP A 519 -2.86 -10.57 -32.38
CA ASP A 519 -3.41 -11.08 -33.66
C ASP A 519 -2.92 -10.27 -34.89
N LEU A 520 -2.42 -9.04 -34.68
CA LEU A 520 -1.80 -8.22 -35.72
C LEU A 520 -0.35 -8.64 -36.01
N LEU A 521 0.26 -9.43 -35.13
CA LEU A 521 1.63 -9.92 -35.26
C LEU A 521 1.59 -11.32 -35.89
N SER A 522 2.55 -11.61 -36.78
CA SER A 522 2.70 -12.95 -37.36
C SER A 522 4.13 -13.47 -37.16
N PRO A 523 4.32 -14.73 -36.73
CA PRO A 523 5.65 -15.34 -36.63
C PRO A 523 6.39 -15.42 -37.99
N ASP A 524 5.64 -15.50 -39.08
CA ASP A 524 6.16 -15.70 -40.44
C ASP A 524 6.31 -14.37 -41.22
N ASP A 525 5.86 -13.25 -40.65
CA ASP A 525 5.91 -11.94 -41.28
C ASP A 525 7.01 -11.08 -40.65
N ALA A 526 8.10 -10.85 -41.39
CA ALA A 526 9.19 -10.00 -40.94
C ALA A 526 8.91 -8.50 -41.16
N GLU A 527 7.85 -8.13 -41.90
CA GLU A 527 7.48 -6.74 -42.20
C GLU A 527 6.63 -6.10 -41.10
N THR A 528 5.91 -6.89 -40.31
CA THR A 528 5.14 -6.42 -39.15
C THR A 528 5.94 -6.52 -37.85
N GLY A 529 5.99 -5.43 -37.08
CA GLY A 529 6.68 -5.39 -35.79
C GLY A 529 8.18 -5.07 -35.90
N THR A 530 9.01 -5.76 -35.10
CA THR A 530 10.47 -5.57 -35.06
C THR A 530 11.25 -6.77 -35.60
N SER A 531 10.58 -7.64 -36.36
CA SER A 531 11.12 -8.92 -36.88
C SER A 531 11.53 -9.93 -35.79
N HIS A 532 11.10 -9.69 -34.55
CA HIS A 532 11.31 -10.57 -33.40
C HIS A 532 9.98 -10.85 -32.71
N TYR A 533 9.17 -11.75 -33.30
CA TYR A 533 7.80 -12.03 -32.87
C TYR A 533 7.66 -12.23 -31.34
N ALA A 534 8.52 -13.03 -30.72
CA ALA A 534 8.47 -13.27 -29.27
C ALA A 534 8.67 -11.97 -28.45
N LEU A 535 9.58 -11.07 -28.88
CA LEU A 535 9.80 -9.78 -28.22
C LEU A 535 8.70 -8.76 -28.51
N ASP A 536 8.06 -8.87 -29.68
CA ASP A 536 6.92 -8.03 -30.04
C ASP A 536 5.70 -8.40 -29.21
N VAL A 537 5.42 -9.70 -29.01
CA VAL A 537 4.39 -10.17 -28.07
C VAL A 537 4.66 -9.68 -26.65
N VAL A 538 5.92 -9.73 -26.19
CA VAL A 538 6.31 -9.17 -24.89
C VAL A 538 6.03 -7.66 -24.84
N SER A 539 6.38 -6.93 -25.88
CA SER A 539 6.17 -5.47 -25.97
C SER A 539 4.69 -5.09 -25.91
N VAL A 540 3.82 -5.87 -26.57
CA VAL A 540 2.36 -5.74 -26.44
C VAL A 540 1.94 -5.89 -24.98
N ILE A 541 2.38 -6.94 -24.30
CA ILE A 541 2.02 -7.16 -22.89
C ILE A 541 2.56 -6.04 -22.00
N GLU A 542 3.83 -5.66 -22.12
CA GLU A 542 4.44 -4.58 -21.34
C GLU A 542 3.69 -3.26 -21.49
N SER A 543 3.11 -3.00 -22.67
CA SER A 543 2.34 -1.78 -22.94
C SER A 543 1.05 -1.67 -22.12
N THR A 544 0.54 -2.80 -21.64
CA THR A 544 -0.70 -2.89 -20.84
C THR A 544 -0.48 -2.87 -19.33
N LEU A 545 0.76 -2.99 -18.88
CA LEU A 545 1.11 -3.02 -17.46
C LEU A 545 1.26 -1.60 -16.89
N ASP A 546 1.15 -1.45 -15.58
CA ASP A 546 1.46 -0.20 -14.88
C ASP A 546 2.91 0.24 -15.14
N ASP A 547 3.15 1.54 -15.15
CA ASP A 547 4.49 2.09 -15.32
C ASP A 547 5.40 1.83 -14.10
N PRO A 548 6.50 1.09 -14.27
CA PRO A 548 7.53 1.00 -13.25
C PRO A 548 8.38 2.28 -13.29
N ARG A 549 7.81 3.42 -12.85
CA ARG A 549 8.42 4.77 -12.98
C ARG A 549 9.89 4.85 -12.58
N ALA A 550 10.31 4.09 -11.56
CA ALA A 550 11.71 4.04 -11.14
C ALA A 550 12.65 3.44 -12.20
N ILE A 551 12.19 2.44 -12.95
CA ILE A 551 12.92 1.80 -14.05
C ILE A 551 12.92 2.75 -15.26
N LEU A 552 11.74 3.23 -15.65
CA LEU A 552 11.57 4.11 -16.82
C LEU A 552 12.37 5.41 -16.69
N ALA A 553 12.41 6.01 -15.51
CA ALA A 553 13.22 7.19 -15.24
C ALA A 553 14.73 6.92 -15.40
N GLN A 554 15.22 5.73 -15.04
CA GLN A 554 16.63 5.37 -15.22
C GLN A 554 16.95 5.01 -16.67
N GLN A 555 16.03 4.37 -17.39
CA GLN A 555 16.15 4.15 -18.82
C GLN A 555 16.21 5.46 -19.58
N GLN A 556 15.30 6.41 -19.29
CA GLN A 556 15.33 7.74 -19.87
C GLN A 556 16.61 8.50 -19.51
N TYR A 557 17.06 8.44 -18.25
CA TYR A 557 18.31 9.10 -17.83
C TYR A 557 19.51 8.60 -18.64
N LYS A 558 19.62 7.28 -18.85
CA LYS A 558 20.68 6.71 -19.69
C LYS A 558 20.54 7.06 -21.17
N ALA A 559 19.33 6.95 -21.73
CA ALA A 559 19.07 7.32 -23.12
C ALA A 559 19.42 8.78 -23.40
N ARG A 560 19.09 9.70 -22.48
CA ARG A 560 19.51 11.10 -22.54
C ARG A 560 21.03 11.23 -22.48
N GLY A 561 21.71 10.48 -21.61
CA GLY A 561 23.18 10.46 -21.53
C GLY A 561 23.85 10.01 -22.84
N GLU A 562 23.33 8.96 -23.46
CA GLU A 562 23.80 8.44 -24.76
C GLU A 562 23.53 9.44 -25.89
N ALA A 563 22.34 10.04 -25.93
CA ALA A 563 21.96 11.07 -26.88
C ALA A 563 22.87 12.32 -26.77
N VAL A 564 23.15 12.79 -25.55
CA VAL A 564 24.11 13.89 -25.31
C VAL A 564 25.49 13.53 -25.88
N ALA A 565 25.97 12.31 -25.63
CA ALA A 565 27.27 11.87 -26.11
C ALA A 565 27.32 11.78 -27.65
N ALA A 566 26.26 11.27 -28.28
CA ALA A 566 26.14 11.22 -29.74
C ALA A 566 26.10 12.62 -30.37
N MET A 567 25.21 13.49 -29.90
CA MET A 567 25.08 14.88 -30.38
C MET A 567 26.37 15.68 -30.23
N LYS A 568 27.15 15.43 -29.16
CA LYS A 568 28.48 16.03 -28.98
C LYS A 568 29.49 15.53 -30.03
N ARG A 569 29.43 14.27 -30.44
CA ARG A 569 30.28 13.73 -31.53
C ARG A 569 29.87 14.29 -32.88
N ASP A 570 28.58 14.51 -33.08
CA ASP A 570 28.02 14.99 -34.35
C ASP A 570 28.10 16.52 -34.50
N GLY A 571 28.65 17.22 -33.49
CA GLY A 571 28.88 18.66 -33.53
C GLY A 571 27.63 19.51 -33.32
N VAL A 572 26.56 18.96 -32.75
CA VAL A 572 25.30 19.67 -32.50
C VAL A 572 25.51 20.78 -31.46
N GLU A 573 25.03 21.98 -31.80
CA GLU A 573 25.12 23.16 -30.94
C GLU A 573 24.39 22.98 -29.60
N TYR A 574 24.80 23.72 -28.58
CA TYR A 574 24.30 23.50 -27.22
C TYR A 574 22.79 23.70 -27.09
N ASP A 575 22.25 24.77 -27.67
CA ASP A 575 20.82 25.10 -27.58
C ASP A 575 19.95 24.08 -28.34
N GLU A 576 20.40 23.65 -29.53
CA GLU A 576 19.74 22.61 -30.32
C GLU A 576 19.76 21.26 -29.60
N ARG A 577 20.88 20.91 -28.96
CA ARG A 577 21.00 19.72 -28.12
C ARG A 577 20.02 19.75 -26.95
N MET A 578 19.87 20.89 -26.30
CA MET A 578 18.92 21.01 -25.17
C MET A 578 17.48 20.78 -25.63
N ALA A 579 17.09 21.30 -26.80
CA ALA A 579 15.77 21.06 -27.39
C ALA A 579 15.56 19.58 -27.75
N LEU A 580 16.51 18.95 -28.46
CA LEU A 580 16.42 17.52 -28.82
C LEU A 580 16.38 16.61 -27.60
N LEU A 581 17.02 16.99 -26.49
CA LEU A 581 16.99 16.22 -25.24
C LEU A 581 15.65 16.24 -24.52
N GLU A 582 14.75 17.18 -24.81
CA GLU A 582 13.40 17.19 -24.25
C GLU A 582 12.52 16.08 -24.88
N GLU A 583 12.82 15.68 -26.12
CA GLU A 583 12.11 14.63 -26.85
C GLU A 583 12.59 13.22 -26.49
N VAL A 584 13.78 13.09 -25.87
CA VAL A 584 14.34 11.78 -25.50
C VAL A 584 13.59 11.18 -24.31
N THR A 585 12.91 10.05 -24.58
CA THR A 585 12.19 9.24 -23.59
C THR A 585 12.88 7.88 -23.37
N TRP A 586 12.23 6.97 -22.63
CA TRP A 586 12.63 5.56 -22.58
C TRP A 586 12.24 4.84 -23.89
N PRO A 587 12.83 3.67 -24.21
CA PRO A 587 12.47 2.96 -25.43
C PRO A 587 11.01 2.46 -25.40
N LYS A 588 10.31 2.68 -26.52
CA LYS A 588 8.89 2.36 -26.72
C LYS A 588 8.73 1.44 -27.93
N PRO A 589 9.04 0.13 -27.80
CA PRO A 589 8.88 -0.80 -28.90
C PRO A 589 7.42 -0.81 -29.37
N LEU A 590 7.22 -0.87 -30.69
CA LEU A 590 5.91 -0.88 -31.35
C LEU A 590 5.03 0.36 -31.08
N ASP A 591 5.58 1.50 -30.64
CA ASP A 591 4.78 2.69 -30.23
C ASP A 591 3.73 3.09 -31.29
N GLU A 592 4.16 3.25 -32.55
CA GLU A 592 3.25 3.64 -33.64
C GLU A 592 2.20 2.57 -33.95
N LEU A 593 2.61 1.29 -34.02
CA LEU A 593 1.72 0.16 -34.29
C LEU A 593 0.68 0.01 -33.18
N LEU A 594 1.12 0.07 -31.93
CA LEU A 594 0.27 -0.05 -30.74
C LEU A 594 -0.67 1.13 -30.61
N ALA A 595 -0.22 2.36 -30.89
CA ALA A 595 -1.09 3.54 -30.88
C ALA A 595 -2.20 3.41 -31.94
N GLN A 596 -1.87 2.97 -33.16
CA GLN A 596 -2.85 2.75 -34.22
C GLN A 596 -3.82 1.59 -33.90
N ALA A 597 -3.29 0.48 -33.40
CA ALA A 597 -4.09 -0.67 -32.95
C ALA A 597 -5.00 -0.28 -31.80
N TYR A 598 -4.52 0.53 -30.85
CA TYR A 598 -5.28 1.00 -29.71
C TYR A 598 -6.41 1.93 -30.13
N GLU A 599 -6.17 2.88 -31.04
CA GLU A 599 -7.26 3.72 -31.56
C GLU A 599 -8.31 2.90 -32.31
N THR A 600 -7.87 1.92 -33.10
CA THR A 600 -8.78 0.99 -33.79
C THR A 600 -9.58 0.17 -32.79
N PHE A 601 -8.93 -0.40 -31.78
CA PHE A 601 -9.58 -1.18 -30.73
C PHE A 601 -10.51 -0.30 -29.88
N ALA A 602 -10.10 0.91 -29.52
CA ALA A 602 -10.91 1.87 -28.78
C ALA A 602 -12.09 2.39 -29.59
N SER A 603 -12.07 2.27 -30.92
CA SER A 603 -13.25 2.57 -31.74
C SER A 603 -14.38 1.55 -31.53
N SER A 604 -14.05 0.27 -31.34
CA SER A 604 -15.01 -0.81 -31.07
C SER A 604 -15.20 -1.11 -29.58
N GLN A 605 -14.21 -0.80 -28.74
CA GLN A 605 -14.19 -0.97 -27.29
C GLN A 605 -13.88 0.37 -26.55
N PRO A 606 -14.69 1.44 -26.72
CA PRO A 606 -14.46 2.77 -26.14
C PRO A 606 -14.08 2.86 -24.65
N TRP A 607 -14.44 1.91 -23.80
CA TRP A 607 -14.12 1.90 -22.36
C TRP A 607 -12.63 1.75 -22.08
N VAL A 608 -11.86 1.20 -23.03
CA VAL A 608 -10.42 1.11 -22.94
C VAL A 608 -9.77 2.50 -22.84
N ARG A 609 -10.44 3.57 -23.33
CA ARG A 609 -9.96 4.96 -23.22
C ARG A 609 -9.84 5.49 -21.78
N ASP A 610 -10.42 4.80 -20.81
CA ASP A 610 -10.20 5.10 -19.39
C ASP A 610 -8.82 4.65 -18.89
N PHE A 611 -8.09 3.87 -19.69
CA PHE A 611 -6.81 3.28 -19.37
C PHE A 611 -5.77 3.73 -20.37
N GLU A 612 -4.69 4.32 -19.87
CA GLU A 612 -3.58 4.77 -20.69
C GLU A 612 -2.75 3.57 -21.15
N LEU A 613 -2.59 3.41 -22.47
CA LEU A 613 -1.61 2.50 -23.01
C LEU A 613 -0.22 3.13 -22.84
N SER A 614 0.73 2.38 -22.31
CA SER A 614 2.08 2.89 -22.07
C SER A 614 3.11 1.98 -22.69
N PRO A 615 3.43 2.10 -23.98
CA PRO A 615 4.52 1.34 -24.59
C PRO A 615 5.85 1.55 -23.85
N LYS A 616 6.52 0.44 -23.50
CA LYS A 616 7.77 0.41 -22.74
C LYS A 616 8.53 -0.91 -22.95
N SER A 617 9.82 -0.92 -22.63
CA SER A 617 10.68 -2.12 -22.73
C SER A 617 11.45 -2.35 -21.44
N VAL A 618 10.98 -3.21 -20.55
CA VAL A 618 11.74 -3.62 -19.35
C VAL A 618 12.15 -5.08 -19.49
N VAL A 619 11.19 -5.98 -19.74
CA VAL A 619 11.49 -7.39 -20.05
C VAL A 619 12.27 -7.48 -21.35
N ARG A 620 11.80 -6.79 -22.40
CA ARG A 620 12.46 -6.81 -23.71
C ARG A 620 13.92 -6.36 -23.61
N ASP A 621 14.18 -5.23 -22.97
CA ASP A 621 15.53 -4.67 -22.80
C ASP A 621 16.44 -5.59 -21.97
N MET A 622 15.89 -6.19 -20.90
CA MET A 622 16.63 -7.17 -20.08
C MET A 622 16.99 -8.43 -20.88
N PHE A 623 16.09 -8.91 -21.74
CA PHE A 623 16.30 -10.09 -22.59
C PHE A 623 17.26 -9.81 -23.75
N GLU A 624 17.06 -8.73 -24.51
CA GLU A 624 17.90 -8.32 -25.64
C GLU A 624 19.37 -8.11 -25.22
N ARG A 625 19.58 -7.61 -24.00
CA ARG A 625 20.93 -7.42 -23.44
C ARG A 625 21.48 -8.65 -22.71
N ALA A 626 20.74 -9.76 -22.68
CA ALA A 626 21.06 -10.98 -21.95
C ALA A 626 21.45 -10.72 -20.48
N MET A 627 20.77 -9.77 -19.82
CA MET A 627 21.07 -9.40 -18.44
C MET A 627 20.38 -10.33 -17.45
N THR A 628 21.13 -10.81 -16.46
CA THR A 628 20.54 -11.34 -15.23
C THR A 628 19.86 -10.24 -14.42
N PHE A 629 19.00 -10.61 -13.47
CA PHE A 629 18.34 -9.64 -12.58
C PHE A 629 19.34 -8.74 -11.84
N GLY A 630 20.44 -9.32 -11.36
CA GLY A 630 21.49 -8.57 -10.67
C GLY A 630 22.20 -7.58 -11.59
N GLU A 631 22.46 -7.97 -12.84
CA GLU A 631 23.07 -7.10 -13.85
C GLU A 631 22.14 -5.97 -14.26
N PHE A 632 20.85 -6.25 -14.50
CA PHE A 632 19.85 -5.22 -14.84
C PHE A 632 19.71 -4.17 -13.71
N VAL A 633 19.59 -4.65 -12.47
CA VAL A 633 19.53 -3.78 -11.28
C VAL A 633 20.80 -2.95 -11.15
N SER A 634 21.98 -3.54 -11.38
CA SER A 634 23.25 -2.82 -11.30
C SER A 634 23.40 -1.82 -12.45
N PHE A 635 22.99 -2.20 -13.66
CA PHE A 635 23.14 -1.38 -14.86
C PHE A 635 22.33 -0.10 -14.75
N TYR A 636 21.08 -0.17 -14.29
CA TYR A 636 20.19 0.98 -14.08
C TYR A 636 20.24 1.58 -12.67
N GLU A 637 21.20 1.17 -11.83
CA GLU A 637 21.36 1.67 -10.46
C GLU A 637 20.09 1.53 -9.58
N LEU A 638 19.33 0.46 -9.80
CA LEU A 638 18.03 0.19 -9.18
C LEU A 638 18.11 -0.54 -7.84
N GLY A 639 19.27 -0.52 -7.16
CA GLY A 639 19.48 -1.28 -5.91
C GLY A 639 18.47 -0.95 -4.80
N ARG A 640 17.87 0.25 -4.82
CA ARG A 640 16.83 0.67 -3.86
C ARG A 640 15.41 0.22 -4.25
N SER A 641 15.24 -0.25 -5.48
CA SER A 641 13.96 -0.59 -6.10
C SER A 641 13.92 -2.05 -6.57
N GLU A 642 14.81 -2.92 -6.08
CA GLU A 642 14.88 -4.35 -6.47
C GLU A 642 13.52 -5.06 -6.33
N GLY A 643 12.77 -4.76 -5.27
CA GLY A 643 11.43 -5.30 -5.05
C GLY A 643 10.42 -4.84 -6.10
N LEU A 644 10.55 -3.61 -6.61
CA LEU A 644 9.72 -3.09 -7.70
C LEU A 644 10.07 -3.76 -9.02
N VAL A 645 11.37 -3.95 -9.31
CA VAL A 645 11.82 -4.69 -10.50
C VAL A 645 11.27 -6.11 -10.48
N LEU A 646 11.48 -6.83 -9.38
CA LEU A 646 11.00 -8.21 -9.26
C LEU A 646 9.47 -8.31 -9.38
N ARG A 647 8.73 -7.36 -8.79
CA ARG A 647 7.27 -7.30 -8.91
C ARG A 647 6.86 -7.11 -10.36
N TYR A 648 7.43 -6.13 -11.05
CA TYR A 648 7.12 -5.88 -12.45
C TYR A 648 7.41 -7.10 -13.34
N LEU A 649 8.57 -7.76 -13.17
CA LEU A 649 8.90 -8.99 -13.91
C LEU A 649 7.91 -10.12 -13.61
N SER A 650 7.46 -10.26 -12.36
CA SER A 650 6.46 -11.26 -11.97
C SER A 650 5.07 -10.95 -12.56
N ASP A 651 4.69 -9.67 -12.60
CA ASP A 651 3.44 -9.21 -13.20
C ASP A 651 3.46 -9.41 -14.71
N ALA A 652 4.58 -9.11 -15.38
CA ALA A 652 4.79 -9.39 -16.81
C ALA A 652 4.72 -10.89 -17.11
N TYR A 653 5.44 -11.73 -16.35
CA TYR A 653 5.35 -13.19 -16.48
C TYR A 653 3.90 -13.71 -16.35
N ARG A 654 3.17 -13.22 -15.34
CA ARG A 654 1.78 -13.61 -15.11
C ARG A 654 0.87 -13.15 -16.25
N ALA A 655 1.01 -11.89 -16.68
CA ALA A 655 0.23 -11.32 -17.77
C ALA A 655 0.47 -12.07 -19.08
N ILE A 656 1.72 -12.37 -19.42
CA ILE A 656 2.05 -13.20 -20.60
C ILE A 656 1.36 -14.57 -20.50
N ARG A 657 1.47 -15.24 -19.34
CA ARG A 657 0.91 -16.60 -19.17
C ARG A 657 -0.62 -16.64 -19.20
N GLN A 658 -1.28 -15.56 -18.77
CA GLN A 658 -2.74 -15.47 -18.68
C GLN A 658 -3.38 -14.93 -19.96
N THR A 659 -2.73 -14.00 -20.65
CA THR A 659 -3.31 -13.26 -21.78
C THR A 659 -2.91 -13.84 -23.12
N VAL A 660 -1.67 -14.33 -23.29
CA VAL A 660 -1.18 -14.83 -24.59
C VAL A 660 -1.79 -16.21 -24.89
N PRO A 661 -2.52 -16.40 -26.01
CA PRO A 661 -3.10 -17.69 -26.41
C PRO A 661 -2.06 -18.78 -26.62
N ALA A 662 -2.48 -20.05 -26.61
CA ALA A 662 -1.55 -21.17 -26.82
C ALA A 662 -0.98 -21.17 -28.24
N GLU A 663 -1.79 -20.84 -29.23
CA GLU A 663 -1.41 -20.74 -30.64
C GLU A 663 -0.38 -19.64 -30.92
N ALA A 664 -0.33 -18.58 -30.10
CA ALA A 664 0.63 -17.48 -30.21
C ALA A 664 1.96 -17.76 -29.47
N ARG A 665 2.11 -18.94 -28.83
CA ARG A 665 3.33 -19.31 -28.07
C ARG A 665 4.26 -20.14 -28.93
N THR A 666 5.09 -19.47 -29.72
CA THR A 666 6.22 -20.10 -30.43
C THR A 666 7.27 -20.64 -29.45
N ASP A 667 8.15 -21.53 -29.91
CA ASP A 667 9.23 -22.08 -29.08
C ASP A 667 10.12 -20.98 -28.48
N ASP A 668 10.46 -19.95 -29.26
CA ASP A 668 11.22 -18.78 -28.78
C ASP A 668 10.51 -18.02 -27.65
N LEU A 669 9.17 -17.88 -27.75
CA LEU A 669 8.39 -17.23 -26.70
C LEU A 669 8.28 -18.11 -25.45
N LEU A 670 8.17 -19.43 -25.62
CA LEU A 670 8.19 -20.38 -24.50
C LEU A 670 9.52 -20.35 -23.74
N ASP A 671 10.65 -20.27 -24.46
CA ASP A 671 11.98 -20.11 -23.87
C ASP A 671 12.10 -18.79 -23.10
N LEU A 672 11.57 -17.68 -23.64
CA LEU A 672 11.52 -16.40 -22.94
C LEU A 672 10.64 -16.47 -21.68
N ILE A 673 9.46 -17.12 -21.76
CA ILE A 673 8.56 -17.32 -20.62
C ILE A 673 9.24 -18.14 -19.52
N GLU A 674 9.97 -19.20 -19.88
CA GLU A 674 10.70 -20.03 -18.92
C GLU A 674 11.89 -19.25 -18.32
N TRP A 675 12.58 -18.43 -19.12
CA TRP A 675 13.60 -17.50 -18.61
C TRP A 675 13.03 -16.50 -17.59
N LEU A 676 11.82 -16.00 -17.83
CA LEU A 676 11.11 -15.08 -16.91
C LEU A 676 10.55 -15.74 -15.64
N ARG A 677 10.42 -17.07 -15.60
CA ARG A 677 9.71 -17.79 -14.53
C ARG A 677 10.36 -17.62 -13.15
N GLU A 678 11.68 -17.48 -13.09
CA GLU A 678 12.41 -17.29 -11.83
C GLU A 678 13.36 -16.08 -11.89
N PRO A 679 12.84 -14.84 -11.97
CA PRO A 679 13.65 -13.65 -12.21
C PRO A 679 14.53 -13.25 -11.00
N GLY A 680 14.59 -14.07 -9.94
CA GLY A 680 15.28 -13.72 -8.69
C GLY A 680 16.07 -14.87 -8.04
N ARG A 681 16.33 -15.97 -8.76
CA ARG A 681 17.26 -17.01 -8.29
C ARG A 681 18.72 -16.60 -8.48
#